data_AF-A0A2A8J816-F1
#
_entry.id   AF-A0A2A8J816-F1
#
_cell.length_a   1.000
_cell.length_b   1.000
_cell.length_c   1.000
_cell.angle_alpha   90.00
_cell.angle_beta   90.00
_cell.angle_gamma   90.00
#
_symmetry.space_group_name_H-M   'P 1'
#
loop_
_entity.id
_entity.type
_entity.pdbx_description
1 polymer ?
#
loop_
_entity_poly.entity_id
_entity_poly.type
_entity_poly.pdbx_seq_one_letter_code
_entity_poly.pdbx_strand_id
1 'polypeptide(L)'
;MLFLKRLKILTLTMIAILVGLSATPFQGKSSAAGTENTTEEPIFSFMSMSDTHTNTGKTVKAVTDAKNNNASAIVLNGDITERGDSGEYDTIKNAINSVKDHPPVYYTIGNHEYDWQSDYNVAKNRFLEKAEIPEKKVYYHREIQDYDFIFLGYDTKPSYYAYMSDEQLAWFESTLAANAEPDKPIFVFMHEPIHQTVSKSYSSNGYYQRNAQEQEFRKILEKYPQVVLTTGHLHDDIKIQGNMYANKFTALRDGAVLNNQALMFDVYKDKVRIKGRDVNTQKTIWEGTVSLHPNTTDKYEAEDSVLAYATSGDDINQSGGKYVNMNHGSAYIESLKVDGGASGGNKILKIRYATDAANATKGLYVNGAKVQTLSIPTTGSMSSYNDLAVPVELNPGPNNKIVIQSDGNAAGVNIDKLQIMEGNNPKHMWGFNDNGNDSVKNGINATLHGSAAYDKTDKMEGSASLGLNGADGNYASADLASNKQNNLTLTTWVKWNGATSGSQQILSNGDGLTNGYSIMLDHDQGDKVSIAINGQKILGSQTALTPGQWTNITAARRSGTWELYINGKSTPVTNNTTDPSKPTTGTYIGADSTGKQSFNGRIDSARIYNQALSTDQIKAIANETSDVTLQSIEITKLPTKLNYLQGDGVNIDEMVVTGTYSDGTTKVENVTDDNITGFNSATLKKGLPITVTLGGKTASFKVNILDELPGSASVPGRIEGVNYNSKKPDSVFRNFPNNDGGRAWIVTAMEKGEWMEYNVDVAKSGFYQVNYRVATWRPAEVEFEVDGVPQTRTPFSTGSWKYDTFSSDTIQLSEGSHKIRLNANTGFWRLNWFELTEVQGKKLSSITVPAPVTVPIGTAKTAAALGLPEKVALVTDGGNVDVSVNWDVNSASYDPTSTTAQTFTVTGKVTLPIGVTNPNSVPLTTSISVSARAAELVAHWKFDEGSGTTVGDSSGNGNTGTLVNNPTWTDSGKGGALAFSGGSRAEFNSSATLNKTGDESVSLWFKTSQPATGTTSIFRNSNRFTALQLVAGGQARAAHWPNDSSSYKALNFPWTYSDNKWHHYVASYDHLTGMKIYVDGNLVASNTTNLGPLPTVTNKIVLGATETGGEAYNGLLDDVRVYDLPLTQDEVRQLNDQQPPTTTDNAPSVSVN
;
A
#
# COMPACT_ATOMS: atom_id res chain seq x y z
N MET A 1 1.72 34.73 -33.01
CA MET A 1 2.63 34.57 -34.17
C MET A 1 3.27 33.19 -34.02
N LEU A 2 3.14 32.18 -34.86
CA LEU A 2 2.69 32.06 -36.24
C LEU A 2 1.69 30.89 -36.37
N PHE A 3 0.63 31.14 -37.13
CA PHE A 3 -0.13 30.15 -37.89
C PHE A 3 0.56 29.99 -39.26
N LEU A 4 0.32 28.87 -39.95
CA LEU A 4 0.83 28.42 -41.27
C LEU A 4 2.13 27.61 -41.27
N LYS A 5 1.99 26.29 -41.48
CA LYS A 5 2.34 25.61 -42.74
C LYS A 5 2.16 24.10 -42.58
N ARG A 6 1.22 23.52 -43.35
CA ARG A 6 1.43 22.34 -44.21
C ARG A 6 0.07 21.88 -44.77
N LEU A 7 -0.18 22.29 -46.01
CA LEU A 7 -1.17 21.70 -46.91
C LEU A 7 -0.49 21.61 -48.29
N LYS A 8 -0.71 20.48 -49.00
CA LYS A 8 -0.43 20.19 -50.43
C LYS A 8 1.05 19.88 -50.79
N ILE A 9 1.43 18.87 -51.59
CA ILE A 9 0.87 18.30 -52.84
C ILE A 9 1.38 16.86 -53.08
N LEU A 10 0.57 16.02 -53.74
CA LEU A 10 0.90 14.76 -54.43
C LEU A 10 1.06 15.06 -55.95
N THR A 11 2.09 14.52 -56.64
CA THR A 11 2.00 13.82 -57.97
C THR A 11 3.36 13.59 -58.67
N LEU A 12 3.57 12.31 -59.07
CA LEU A 12 4.28 11.72 -60.24
C LEU A 12 5.19 12.58 -61.15
N THR A 13 6.39 12.06 -61.51
CA THR A 13 6.76 11.63 -62.89
C THR A 13 8.05 10.78 -62.93
N MET A 14 8.11 9.87 -63.91
CA MET A 14 9.10 8.84 -64.24
C MET A 14 10.08 9.32 -65.36
N ILE A 15 11.21 8.59 -65.58
CA ILE A 15 12.08 8.42 -66.79
C ILE A 15 13.59 8.51 -66.42
N ALA A 16 14.38 7.40 -66.35
CA ALA A 16 15.15 6.68 -67.41
C ALA A 16 16.46 7.42 -67.87
N ILE A 17 17.65 6.85 -68.16
CA ILE A 17 18.12 5.48 -68.47
C ILE A 17 19.68 5.45 -68.70
N LEU A 18 20.34 4.29 -68.44
CA LEU A 18 21.58 3.67 -69.02
C LEU A 18 22.97 4.37 -68.89
N VAL A 19 24.17 3.73 -68.88
CA VAL A 19 24.83 2.56 -69.56
C VAL A 19 26.03 2.11 -68.67
N GLY A 20 26.59 0.89 -68.60
CA GLY A 20 26.36 -0.40 -69.29
C GLY A 20 27.42 -1.48 -68.95
N LEU A 21 27.20 -2.66 -69.57
CA LEU A 21 28.13 -3.68 -70.14
C LEU A 21 29.31 -4.22 -69.29
N SER A 22 29.73 -5.50 -69.28
CA SER A 22 29.25 -6.84 -69.69
C SER A 22 30.49 -7.78 -69.62
N ALA A 23 30.36 -9.03 -69.13
CA ALA A 23 30.90 -10.26 -69.76
C ALA A 23 30.91 -11.46 -68.80
N THR A 24 30.28 -12.55 -69.25
CA THR A 24 30.27 -13.93 -68.72
C THR A 24 31.42 -14.78 -69.29
N PRO A 25 31.72 -15.99 -68.76
CA PRO A 25 31.10 -17.21 -69.33
C PRO A 25 30.76 -18.36 -68.35
N PHE A 26 29.61 -19.00 -68.60
CA PHE A 26 29.21 -20.43 -68.56
C PHE A 26 29.97 -21.49 -67.73
N GLN A 27 29.25 -22.25 -66.87
CA GLN A 27 28.79 -23.65 -67.13
C GLN A 27 27.93 -24.18 -65.97
N GLY A 28 26.81 -24.86 -66.30
CA GLY A 28 25.76 -25.23 -65.34
C GLY A 28 25.74 -26.69 -64.86
N LYS A 29 24.82 -26.97 -63.93
CA LYS A 29 24.05 -28.23 -63.79
C LYS A 29 22.86 -28.03 -62.84
N SER A 30 21.77 -28.73 -63.15
CA SER A 30 20.44 -28.69 -62.53
C SER A 30 20.39 -29.14 -61.06
N SER A 31 19.48 -28.58 -60.25
CA SER A 31 18.34 -29.28 -59.63
C SER A 31 17.80 -28.55 -58.40
N ALA A 32 16.51 -28.78 -58.16
CA ALA A 32 15.74 -28.52 -56.94
C ALA A 32 15.41 -27.05 -56.61
N ALA A 33 14.10 -26.78 -56.56
CA ALA A 33 13.52 -25.62 -55.90
C ALA A 33 13.99 -25.61 -54.43
N GLY A 34 14.86 -24.66 -54.10
CA GLY A 34 15.22 -24.35 -52.73
C GLY A 34 14.17 -23.42 -52.13
N THR A 35 13.50 -23.90 -51.09
CA THR A 35 12.74 -23.10 -50.14
C THR A 35 13.69 -22.15 -49.42
N GLU A 36 13.53 -20.84 -49.59
CA GLU A 36 14.23 -19.82 -48.81
C GLU A 36 13.73 -19.84 -47.35
N ASN A 37 14.63 -20.17 -46.43
CA ASN A 37 14.49 -19.87 -45.00
C ASN A 37 14.63 -18.35 -44.82
N THR A 38 13.58 -17.66 -44.42
CA THR A 38 13.61 -16.22 -44.12
C THR A 38 13.55 -16.00 -42.61
N THR A 39 14.70 -15.75 -41.97
CA THR A 39 14.74 -15.12 -40.64
C THR A 39 14.77 -13.61 -40.85
N GLU A 40 13.73 -12.92 -40.39
CA GLU A 40 13.65 -11.45 -40.44
C GLU A 40 14.74 -10.81 -39.55
N GLU A 41 15.51 -9.87 -40.11
CA GLU A 41 16.54 -9.09 -39.40
C GLU A 41 15.93 -7.85 -38.74
N PRO A 42 16.38 -7.43 -37.54
CA PRO A 42 15.84 -6.25 -36.86
C PRO A 42 16.20 -4.96 -37.62
N ILE A 43 15.32 -3.95 -37.53
CA ILE A 43 15.55 -2.60 -38.06
C ILE A 43 16.77 -1.98 -37.35
N PHE A 44 16.81 -2.12 -36.04
CA PHE A 44 17.96 -1.80 -35.20
C PHE A 44 17.83 -2.51 -33.85
N SER A 45 18.93 -2.59 -33.11
CA SER A 45 18.94 -3.07 -31.73
C SER A 45 19.54 -2.03 -30.79
N PHE A 46 19.18 -2.06 -29.51
CA PHE A 46 19.82 -1.27 -28.46
C PHE A 46 19.85 -2.05 -27.13
N MET A 47 20.80 -1.71 -26.25
CA MET A 47 20.88 -2.30 -24.91
C MET A 47 20.40 -1.32 -23.84
N SER A 48 19.53 -1.75 -22.95
CA SER A 48 19.28 -1.09 -21.66
C SER A 48 20.02 -1.87 -20.57
N MET A 49 20.63 -1.15 -19.64
CA MET A 49 21.21 -1.72 -18.44
C MET A 49 21.11 -0.72 -17.28
N SER A 50 21.04 -1.21 -16.04
CA SER A 50 20.85 -0.39 -14.84
C SER A 50 21.75 -0.88 -13.71
N ASP A 51 21.83 -0.12 -12.62
CA ASP A 51 22.36 -0.58 -11.32
C ASP A 51 23.79 -1.13 -11.46
N THR A 52 24.70 -0.28 -11.95
CA THR A 52 26.11 -0.67 -12.08
C THR A 52 26.87 -0.56 -10.76
N HIS A 53 26.46 0.33 -9.86
CA HIS A 53 27.08 0.55 -8.54
C HIS A 53 28.61 0.66 -8.62
N THR A 54 29.10 1.44 -9.59
CA THR A 54 30.54 1.64 -9.83
C THR A 54 31.30 0.35 -10.21
N ASN A 55 30.62 -0.74 -10.59
CA ASN A 55 31.26 -2.00 -10.95
C ASN A 55 31.83 -1.97 -12.38
N THR A 56 33.06 -1.50 -12.51
CA THR A 56 33.75 -1.34 -13.81
C THR A 56 33.87 -2.66 -14.58
N GLY A 57 34.26 -3.75 -13.92
CA GLY A 57 34.51 -5.03 -14.58
C GLY A 57 33.26 -5.63 -15.22
N LYS A 58 32.10 -5.53 -14.55
CA LYS A 58 30.82 -5.99 -15.12
C LYS A 58 30.28 -5.02 -16.16
N THR A 59 30.48 -3.72 -15.96
CA THR A 59 30.11 -2.69 -16.94
C THR A 59 30.84 -2.88 -18.27
N VAL A 60 32.15 -3.13 -18.25
CA VAL A 60 32.93 -3.44 -19.47
C VAL A 60 32.36 -4.65 -20.21
N LYS A 61 31.95 -5.70 -19.49
CA LYS A 61 31.34 -6.90 -20.09
C LYS A 61 29.99 -6.59 -20.72
N ALA A 62 29.13 -5.82 -20.05
CA ALA A 62 27.84 -5.39 -20.58
C ALA A 62 28.00 -4.54 -21.85
N VAL A 63 28.88 -3.53 -21.83
CA VAL A 63 29.18 -2.69 -23.00
C VAL A 63 29.78 -3.51 -24.16
N THR A 64 30.62 -4.50 -23.84
CA THR A 64 31.16 -5.43 -24.85
C THR A 64 30.07 -6.30 -25.46
N ASP A 65 29.12 -6.81 -24.65
CA ASP A 65 27.99 -7.59 -25.16
C ASP A 65 27.07 -6.72 -26.03
N ALA A 66 26.80 -5.47 -25.65
CA ALA A 66 26.07 -4.51 -26.48
C ALA A 66 26.73 -4.30 -27.84
N LYS A 67 28.04 -4.06 -27.85
CA LYS A 67 28.84 -3.92 -29.07
C LYS A 67 28.78 -5.18 -29.93
N ASN A 68 28.97 -6.35 -29.33
CA ASN A 68 28.97 -7.64 -30.04
C ASN A 68 27.62 -7.98 -30.68
N ASN A 69 26.52 -7.41 -30.17
CA ASN A 69 25.18 -7.55 -30.71
C ASN A 69 24.75 -6.34 -31.58
N ASN A 70 25.70 -5.54 -32.07
CA ASN A 70 25.46 -4.39 -32.96
C ASN A 70 24.42 -3.39 -32.41
N ALA A 71 24.41 -3.18 -31.10
CA ALA A 71 23.54 -2.18 -30.50
C ALA A 71 23.85 -0.78 -31.07
N SER A 72 22.82 -0.06 -31.50
CA SER A 72 22.91 1.33 -31.98
C SER A 72 23.01 2.34 -30.83
N ALA A 73 22.56 1.96 -29.64
CA ALA A 73 22.64 2.77 -28.43
C ALA A 73 22.72 1.88 -27.18
N ILE A 74 23.24 2.47 -26.11
CA ILE A 74 23.19 1.95 -24.75
C ILE A 74 22.42 2.94 -23.89
N VAL A 75 21.50 2.44 -23.07
CA VAL A 75 20.86 3.20 -22.00
C VAL A 75 21.38 2.70 -20.66
N LEU A 76 21.88 3.61 -19.83
CA LEU A 76 22.29 3.38 -18.46
C LEU A 76 21.21 3.95 -17.52
N ASN A 77 20.29 3.09 -17.07
CA ASN A 77 19.02 3.48 -16.47
C ASN A 77 19.09 3.68 -14.94
N GLY A 78 20.03 4.51 -14.45
CA GLY A 78 20.18 4.89 -13.05
C GLY A 78 21.01 3.92 -12.19
N ASP A 79 21.35 4.36 -10.97
CA ASP A 79 22.26 3.70 -10.02
C ASP A 79 23.62 3.34 -10.69
N ILE A 80 24.18 4.37 -11.30
CA ILE A 80 25.46 4.37 -11.99
C ILE A 80 26.59 4.30 -10.96
N THR A 81 26.40 5.01 -9.86
CA THR A 81 27.39 5.16 -8.79
C THR A 81 26.92 4.44 -7.53
N GLU A 82 27.82 4.21 -6.56
CA GLU A 82 27.41 3.66 -5.26
C GLU A 82 26.95 4.79 -4.33
N ARG A 83 27.53 5.98 -4.43
CA ARG A 83 27.28 7.10 -3.51
C ARG A 83 26.99 8.43 -4.19
N GLY A 84 27.03 8.51 -5.53
CA GLY A 84 26.88 9.76 -6.25
C GLY A 84 28.14 10.60 -6.31
N ASP A 85 29.31 10.07 -5.93
CA ASP A 85 30.55 10.84 -5.86
C ASP A 85 31.16 11.06 -7.25
N SER A 86 31.77 12.25 -7.46
CA SER A 86 32.33 12.63 -8.77
C SER A 86 33.32 11.61 -9.34
N GLY A 87 34.17 11.02 -8.50
CA GLY A 87 35.19 10.05 -8.93
C GLY A 87 34.59 8.71 -9.39
N GLU A 88 33.40 8.35 -8.92
CA GLU A 88 32.70 7.13 -9.33
C GLU A 88 32.19 7.25 -10.78
N TYR A 89 31.62 8.41 -11.12
CA TYR A 89 31.24 8.71 -12.52
C TYR A 89 32.43 8.63 -13.47
N ASP A 90 33.56 9.25 -13.09
CA ASP A 90 34.77 9.23 -13.91
C ASP A 90 35.28 7.78 -14.11
N THR A 91 35.16 6.96 -13.06
CA THR A 91 35.55 5.54 -13.08
C THR A 91 34.67 4.71 -14.02
N ILE A 92 33.34 4.86 -13.96
CA ILE A 92 32.41 4.18 -14.88
C ILE A 92 32.60 4.68 -16.32
N LYS A 93 32.75 5.98 -16.54
CA LYS A 93 32.96 6.56 -17.87
C LYS A 93 34.25 6.02 -18.50
N ASN A 94 35.33 5.93 -17.73
CA ASN A 94 36.58 5.31 -18.18
C ASN A 94 36.40 3.81 -18.50
N ALA A 95 35.63 3.08 -17.71
CA ALA A 95 35.32 1.68 -17.97
C ALA A 95 34.55 1.50 -19.27
N ILE A 96 33.52 2.31 -19.52
CA ILE A 96 32.76 2.28 -20.79
C ILE A 96 33.68 2.62 -21.98
N ASN A 97 34.44 3.71 -21.88
CA ASN A 97 35.36 4.16 -22.93
C ASN A 97 36.52 3.19 -23.20
N SER A 98 36.83 2.27 -22.28
CA SER A 98 37.82 1.23 -22.50
C SER A 98 37.39 0.21 -23.57
N VAL A 99 36.08 0.08 -23.80
CA VAL A 99 35.53 -0.70 -24.91
C VAL A 99 35.52 0.17 -26.16
N LYS A 100 36.59 0.09 -26.95
CA LYS A 100 36.73 0.90 -28.18
C LYS A 100 35.52 0.73 -29.10
N ASP A 101 35.04 1.82 -29.71
CA ASP A 101 33.94 1.83 -30.68
C ASP A 101 32.62 1.29 -30.10
N HIS A 102 32.38 1.48 -28.80
CA HIS A 102 31.08 1.22 -28.20
C HIS A 102 30.03 2.22 -28.73
N PRO A 103 28.73 1.84 -28.79
CA PRO A 103 27.68 2.76 -29.21
C PRO A 103 27.45 3.89 -28.20
N PRO A 104 26.80 5.00 -28.61
CA PRO A 104 26.48 6.11 -27.70
C PRO A 104 25.72 5.67 -26.46
N VAL A 105 26.03 6.29 -25.31
CA VAL A 105 25.43 5.98 -24.01
C VAL A 105 24.55 7.14 -23.56
N TYR A 106 23.34 6.82 -23.12
CA TYR A 106 22.36 7.77 -22.58
C TYR A 106 22.01 7.39 -21.14
N TYR A 107 21.66 8.38 -20.30
CA TYR A 107 21.63 8.21 -18.85
C TYR A 107 20.31 8.67 -18.23
N THR A 108 19.80 7.91 -17.25
CA THR A 108 18.82 8.41 -16.28
C THR A 108 19.44 8.47 -14.89
N ILE A 109 18.86 9.29 -14.01
CA ILE A 109 19.31 9.42 -12.62
C ILE A 109 18.62 8.36 -11.76
N GLY A 110 19.37 7.66 -10.90
CA GLY A 110 18.86 6.76 -9.87
C GLY A 110 19.09 7.28 -8.47
N ASN A 111 18.62 6.53 -7.47
CA ASN A 111 18.61 6.99 -6.08
C ASN A 111 19.99 7.00 -5.44
N HIS A 112 20.91 6.12 -5.85
CA HIS A 112 22.29 6.14 -5.36
C HIS A 112 23.08 7.38 -5.80
N GLU A 113 22.62 8.08 -6.84
CA GLU A 113 23.20 9.36 -7.23
C GLU A 113 22.92 10.48 -6.21
N TYR A 114 21.85 10.38 -5.39
CA TYR A 114 21.39 11.48 -4.52
C TYR A 114 21.04 11.12 -3.07
N ASP A 115 20.86 9.84 -2.72
CA ASP A 115 20.46 9.43 -1.37
C ASP A 115 21.56 9.64 -0.34
N TRP A 116 22.80 9.37 -0.74
CA TRP A 116 24.01 9.49 0.07
C TRP A 116 24.58 10.91 0.11
N GLN A 117 23.94 11.84 -0.59
CA GLN A 117 24.35 13.24 -0.67
C GLN A 117 23.50 14.09 0.29
N SER A 118 24.14 15.07 0.92
CA SER A 118 23.48 15.98 1.87
C SER A 118 22.48 16.93 1.20
N ASP A 119 22.66 17.21 -0.10
CA ASP A 119 21.82 18.10 -0.89
C ASP A 119 21.52 17.49 -2.27
N TYR A 120 20.23 17.38 -2.57
CA TYR A 120 19.73 16.83 -3.84
C TYR A 120 20.05 17.69 -5.05
N ASN A 121 19.98 19.00 -4.95
CA ASN A 121 20.29 19.88 -6.08
C ASN A 121 21.78 19.82 -6.43
N VAL A 122 22.64 19.65 -5.43
CA VAL A 122 24.08 19.41 -5.66
C VAL A 122 24.29 18.06 -6.37
N ALA A 123 23.64 17.00 -5.89
CA ALA A 123 23.69 15.67 -6.51
C ALA A 123 23.17 15.68 -7.96
N LYS A 124 21.98 16.24 -8.17
CA LYS A 124 21.33 16.40 -9.48
C LYS A 124 22.22 17.17 -10.46
N ASN A 125 22.77 18.31 -10.05
CA ASN A 125 23.64 19.10 -10.94
C ASN A 125 24.92 18.36 -11.29
N ARG A 126 25.50 17.60 -10.34
CA ARG A 126 26.67 16.75 -10.60
C ARG A 126 26.34 15.63 -11.59
N PHE A 127 25.21 14.97 -11.45
CA PHE A 127 24.73 13.97 -12.40
C PHE A 127 24.62 14.58 -13.81
N LEU A 128 23.92 15.72 -13.94
CA LEU A 128 23.71 16.38 -15.24
C LEU A 128 25.03 16.78 -15.92
N GLU A 129 26.00 17.25 -15.14
CA GLU A 129 27.34 17.57 -15.63
C GLU A 129 28.10 16.32 -16.07
N LYS A 130 28.14 15.27 -15.24
CA LYS A 130 28.90 14.04 -15.50
C LYS A 130 28.32 13.19 -16.62
N ALA A 131 27.00 13.19 -16.76
CA ALA A 131 26.25 12.56 -17.85
C ALA A 131 26.27 13.41 -19.14
N GLU A 132 26.81 14.63 -19.10
CA GLU A 132 26.93 15.55 -20.24
C GLU A 132 25.58 15.84 -20.93
N ILE A 133 24.51 16.01 -20.15
CA ILE A 133 23.15 16.27 -20.67
C ILE A 133 22.99 17.76 -21.05
N PRO A 134 22.88 18.12 -22.35
CA PRO A 134 22.87 19.51 -22.80
C PRO A 134 21.72 20.37 -22.26
N GLU A 135 20.54 19.77 -22.08
CA GLU A 135 19.34 20.43 -21.59
C GLU A 135 19.45 20.86 -20.13
N LYS A 136 20.41 20.29 -19.38
CA LYS A 136 20.57 20.47 -17.93
C LYS A 136 19.25 20.19 -17.17
N LYS A 137 18.47 19.25 -17.67
CA LYS A 137 17.25 18.73 -17.07
C LYS A 137 17.41 17.22 -16.89
N VAL A 138 16.87 16.67 -15.81
CA VAL A 138 16.85 15.22 -15.55
C VAL A 138 15.84 14.47 -16.43
N TYR A 139 15.16 15.20 -17.31
CA TYR A 139 14.29 14.67 -18.34
C TYR A 139 14.62 15.29 -19.69
N TYR A 140 14.68 14.46 -20.73
CA TYR A 140 15.01 14.87 -22.08
C TYR A 140 14.58 13.83 -23.11
N HIS A 141 14.58 14.20 -24.39
CA HIS A 141 14.16 13.36 -25.52
C HIS A 141 15.28 13.27 -26.57
N ARG A 142 15.45 12.09 -27.17
CA ARG A 142 16.36 11.84 -28.28
C ARG A 142 15.65 11.00 -29.33
N GLU A 143 15.98 11.25 -30.59
CA GLU A 143 15.63 10.38 -31.70
C GLU A 143 16.84 9.50 -32.04
N ILE A 144 16.66 8.18 -32.06
CA ILE A 144 17.71 7.20 -32.35
C ILE A 144 17.16 6.24 -33.40
N GLN A 145 17.82 6.16 -34.56
CA GLN A 145 17.38 5.35 -35.71
C GLN A 145 15.93 5.65 -36.14
N ASP A 146 15.53 6.92 -36.09
CA ASP A 146 14.15 7.40 -36.31
C ASP A 146 13.13 6.99 -35.24
N TYR A 147 13.53 6.44 -34.08
CA TYR A 147 12.62 6.10 -32.97
C TYR A 147 12.83 7.01 -31.75
N ASP A 148 11.76 7.20 -30.99
CA ASP A 148 11.72 8.13 -29.85
C ASP A 148 12.19 7.48 -28.55
N PHE A 149 13.19 8.09 -27.94
CA PHE A 149 13.75 7.72 -26.63
C PHE A 149 13.53 8.86 -25.65
N ILE A 150 12.77 8.61 -24.59
CA ILE A 150 12.43 9.59 -23.56
C ILE A 150 13.06 9.16 -22.23
N PHE A 151 13.85 10.04 -21.63
CA PHE A 151 14.59 9.81 -20.40
C PHE A 151 13.96 10.66 -19.29
N LEU A 152 13.73 10.07 -18.12
CA LEU A 152 13.04 10.70 -17.00
C LEU A 152 13.80 10.51 -15.68
N GLY A 153 13.66 11.51 -14.81
CA GLY A 153 14.09 11.52 -13.41
C GLY A 153 13.19 12.45 -12.60
N TYR A 154 13.44 12.61 -11.29
CA TYR A 154 12.60 13.47 -10.44
C TYR A 154 13.10 14.92 -10.35
N ASP A 155 12.20 15.88 -10.23
CA ASP A 155 12.58 17.29 -10.09
C ASP A 155 13.17 17.61 -8.70
N THR A 156 12.72 16.89 -7.68
CA THR A 156 13.08 17.05 -6.25
C THR A 156 13.37 15.70 -5.59
N LYS A 157 14.14 15.70 -4.48
CA LYS A 157 14.48 14.45 -3.76
C LYS A 157 13.21 13.73 -3.29
N PRO A 158 13.03 12.45 -3.63
CA PRO A 158 11.96 11.66 -3.07
C PRO A 158 12.25 11.40 -1.59
N SER A 159 11.45 11.95 -0.68
CA SER A 159 11.57 11.65 0.76
C SER A 159 10.94 10.30 1.13
N TYR A 160 9.92 9.88 0.38
CA TYR A 160 9.31 8.54 0.35
C TYR A 160 8.56 8.26 -0.98
N TYR A 161 8.51 9.23 -1.90
CA TYR A 161 7.63 9.25 -3.08
C TYR A 161 8.32 9.97 -4.24
N ALA A 162 8.24 9.38 -5.43
CA ALA A 162 8.54 9.98 -6.74
C ALA A 162 7.79 11.31 -6.96
N TYR A 163 8.48 12.41 -7.27
CA TYR A 163 7.86 13.71 -7.61
C TYR A 163 8.34 14.22 -8.97
N MET A 164 7.38 14.40 -9.90
CA MET A 164 7.58 15.05 -11.19
C MET A 164 6.74 16.33 -11.19
N SER A 165 7.33 17.48 -11.48
CA SER A 165 6.59 18.75 -11.53
C SER A 165 5.50 18.72 -12.61
N ASP A 166 4.48 19.56 -12.46
CA ASP A 166 3.45 19.74 -13.48
C ASP A 166 4.05 20.15 -14.83
N GLU A 167 5.17 20.90 -14.83
CA GLU A 167 5.93 21.23 -16.04
C GLU A 167 6.50 19.98 -16.70
N GLN A 168 7.12 19.09 -15.93
CA GLN A 168 7.67 17.84 -16.44
C GLN A 168 6.58 16.90 -16.96
N LEU A 169 5.46 16.75 -16.24
CA LEU A 169 4.33 15.92 -16.68
C LEU A 169 3.67 16.47 -17.95
N ALA A 170 3.46 17.79 -18.03
CA ALA A 170 2.93 18.43 -19.23
C ALA A 170 3.89 18.29 -20.43
N TRP A 171 5.20 18.47 -20.20
CA TRP A 171 6.23 18.24 -21.20
C TRP A 171 6.20 16.78 -21.69
N PHE A 172 6.13 15.83 -20.78
CA PHE A 172 6.10 14.40 -21.09
C PHE A 172 4.87 14.03 -21.93
N GLU A 173 3.66 14.46 -21.50
CA GLU A 173 2.44 14.21 -22.26
C GLU A 173 2.49 14.85 -23.65
N SER A 174 2.99 16.09 -23.76
CA SER A 174 3.12 16.77 -25.05
C SER A 174 4.14 16.08 -25.98
N THR A 175 5.22 15.54 -25.43
CA THR A 175 6.26 14.83 -26.17
C THR A 175 5.73 13.48 -26.68
N LEU A 176 4.95 12.75 -25.87
CA LEU A 176 4.27 11.55 -26.33
C LEU A 176 3.23 11.88 -27.41
N ALA A 177 2.38 12.89 -27.19
CA ALA A 177 1.35 13.29 -28.15
C ALA A 177 1.93 13.67 -29.51
N ALA A 178 3.09 14.33 -29.54
CA ALA A 178 3.74 14.80 -30.76
C ALA A 178 4.35 13.66 -31.59
N ASN A 179 4.77 12.57 -30.95
CA ASN A 179 5.53 11.48 -31.57
C ASN A 179 4.75 10.14 -31.64
N ALA A 180 3.52 10.11 -31.10
CA ALA A 180 2.70 8.90 -31.08
C ALA A 180 2.23 8.49 -32.48
N GLU A 181 2.81 7.41 -32.99
CA GLU A 181 2.31 6.68 -34.16
C GLU A 181 1.82 5.29 -33.73
N PRO A 182 0.65 4.79 -34.19
CA PRO A 182 0.08 3.52 -33.71
C PRO A 182 1.01 2.31 -33.83
N ASP A 183 1.87 2.30 -34.85
CA ASP A 183 2.67 1.14 -35.25
C ASP A 183 4.16 1.35 -34.97
N LYS A 184 4.51 2.33 -34.13
CA LYS A 184 5.90 2.71 -33.86
C LYS A 184 6.14 2.85 -32.34
N PRO A 185 6.99 2.01 -31.72
CA PRO A 185 7.24 2.07 -30.29
C PRO A 185 7.91 3.39 -29.87
N ILE A 186 7.54 3.85 -28.68
CA ILE A 186 8.23 4.93 -27.97
C ILE A 186 8.89 4.31 -26.75
N PHE A 187 10.21 4.44 -26.62
CA PHE A 187 10.96 3.89 -25.51
C PHE A 187 11.10 4.94 -24.40
N VAL A 188 10.62 4.61 -23.21
CA VAL A 188 10.66 5.49 -22.04
C VAL A 188 11.55 4.86 -20.97
N PHE A 189 12.45 5.64 -20.38
CA PHE A 189 13.39 5.16 -19.37
C PHE A 189 13.28 6.01 -18.12
N MET A 190 13.13 5.35 -16.98
CA MET A 190 13.17 5.96 -15.65
C MET A 190 13.77 4.95 -14.67
N HIS A 191 14.42 5.38 -13.61
CA HIS A 191 15.08 4.43 -12.71
C HIS A 191 14.07 3.69 -11.81
N GLU A 192 13.21 4.40 -11.10
CA GLU A 192 12.30 3.79 -10.15
C GLU A 192 11.01 3.26 -10.81
N PRO A 193 10.55 2.04 -10.47
CA PRO A 193 9.40 1.42 -11.10
C PRO A 193 8.06 2.03 -10.66
N ILE A 194 7.08 2.03 -11.57
CA ILE A 194 5.68 2.36 -11.23
C ILE A 194 5.05 1.20 -10.45
N HIS A 195 4.29 1.51 -9.40
CA HIS A 195 3.54 0.55 -8.60
C HIS A 195 2.65 -0.35 -9.47
N GLN A 196 2.68 -1.66 -9.19
CA GLN A 196 1.95 -2.71 -9.91
C GLN A 196 2.25 -2.76 -11.41
N THR A 197 3.50 -2.49 -11.80
CA THR A 197 3.97 -2.82 -13.15
C THR A 197 4.85 -4.07 -13.09
N VAL A 198 6.07 -3.94 -12.57
CA VAL A 198 7.07 -5.03 -12.58
C VAL A 198 7.10 -5.83 -11.26
N SER A 199 7.70 -7.02 -11.25
CA SER A 199 7.81 -7.86 -10.05
C SER A 199 8.34 -7.06 -8.85
N LYS A 200 7.78 -7.29 -7.65
CA LYS A 200 8.04 -6.54 -6.41
C LYS A 200 7.66 -5.06 -6.37
N SER A 201 7.18 -4.46 -7.45
CA SER A 201 6.50 -3.13 -7.39
C SER A 201 5.08 -3.18 -6.78
N TYR A 202 4.67 -4.32 -6.21
CA TYR A 202 3.34 -4.55 -5.65
C TYR A 202 3.30 -4.25 -4.15
N SER A 203 2.17 -3.75 -3.66
CA SER A 203 1.95 -3.44 -2.24
C SER A 203 2.19 -4.62 -1.28
N SER A 204 2.06 -5.86 -1.75
CA SER A 204 2.36 -7.08 -0.98
C SER A 204 3.85 -7.22 -0.65
N ASN A 205 4.73 -6.53 -1.37
CA ASN A 205 6.19 -6.58 -1.21
C ASN A 205 6.74 -5.31 -0.54
N GLY A 206 5.89 -4.52 0.13
CA GLY A 206 6.31 -3.28 0.80
C GLY A 206 6.51 -2.09 -0.14
N TYR A 207 6.28 -2.25 -1.44
CA TYR A 207 6.30 -1.15 -2.41
C TYR A 207 4.97 -0.40 -2.38
N TYR A 208 4.90 0.69 -1.60
CA TYR A 208 3.71 1.51 -1.43
C TYR A 208 3.86 2.82 -2.20
N GLN A 209 3.66 2.81 -3.51
CA GLN A 209 3.50 4.04 -4.26
C GLN A 209 2.07 4.14 -4.81
N ARG A 210 1.33 5.09 -4.27
CA ARG A 210 -0.05 5.45 -4.67
C ARG A 210 -0.23 6.95 -4.55
N ASN A 211 0.77 7.74 -4.93
CA ASN A 211 0.65 9.19 -4.92
C ASN A 211 -0.14 9.65 -6.17
N ALA A 212 -0.65 10.89 -6.16
CA ALA A 212 -1.48 11.42 -7.24
C ALA A 212 -0.69 11.62 -8.54
N GLN A 213 0.60 11.97 -8.45
CA GLN A 213 1.44 12.24 -9.62
C GLN A 213 1.86 10.98 -10.37
N GLU A 214 2.17 9.89 -9.67
CA GLU A 214 2.43 8.58 -10.25
C GLU A 214 1.17 8.05 -10.96
N GLN A 215 -0.01 8.31 -10.40
CA GLN A 215 -1.27 8.00 -11.08
C GLN A 215 -1.48 8.85 -12.32
N GLU A 216 -1.13 10.13 -12.29
CA GLU A 216 -1.22 11.02 -13.45
C GLU A 216 -0.23 10.61 -14.54
N PHE A 217 1.02 10.31 -14.16
CA PHE A 217 2.04 9.74 -15.04
C PHE A 217 1.55 8.42 -15.67
N ARG A 218 0.98 7.52 -14.87
CA ARG A 218 0.35 6.28 -15.37
C ARG A 218 -0.80 6.57 -16.32
N LYS A 219 -1.71 7.52 -16.01
CA LYS A 219 -2.81 7.89 -16.92
C LYS A 219 -2.30 8.44 -18.25
N ILE A 220 -1.21 9.20 -18.24
CA ILE A 220 -0.57 9.67 -19.47
C ILE A 220 -0.08 8.47 -20.27
N LEU A 221 0.70 7.57 -19.65
CA LEU A 221 1.19 6.34 -20.30
C LEU A 221 0.06 5.47 -20.87
N GLU A 222 -1.05 5.32 -20.14
CA GLU A 222 -2.21 4.51 -20.55
C GLU A 222 -2.92 5.03 -21.81
N LYS A 223 -2.67 6.29 -22.24
CA LYS A 223 -3.17 6.83 -23.52
C LYS A 223 -2.36 6.35 -24.72
N TYR A 224 -1.14 5.84 -24.51
CA TYR A 224 -0.16 5.55 -25.55
C TYR A 224 0.32 4.09 -25.50
N PRO A 225 -0.43 3.14 -26.11
CA PRO A 225 -0.12 1.71 -26.05
C PRO A 225 1.15 1.27 -26.77
N GLN A 226 1.76 2.16 -27.57
CA GLN A 226 3.07 1.95 -28.17
C GLN A 226 4.24 2.25 -27.20
N VAL A 227 3.97 2.73 -25.99
CA VAL A 227 5.02 3.02 -25.01
C VAL A 227 5.60 1.74 -24.41
N VAL A 228 6.93 1.66 -24.41
CA VAL A 228 7.75 0.63 -23.75
C VAL A 228 8.60 1.29 -22.67
N LEU A 229 8.12 1.26 -21.43
CA LEU A 229 8.80 1.80 -20.26
C LEU A 229 9.81 0.80 -19.68
N THR A 230 11.03 1.23 -19.40
CA THR A 230 12.07 0.40 -18.74
C THR A 230 12.48 1.03 -17.39
N THR A 231 12.55 0.21 -16.34
CA THR A 231 12.79 0.61 -14.94
C THR A 231 13.86 -0.24 -14.24
N GLY A 232 14.70 0.34 -13.38
CA GLY A 232 15.76 -0.34 -12.63
C GLY A 232 15.40 -0.61 -11.16
N HIS A 233 16.29 -0.21 -10.24
CA HIS A 233 16.10 -0.06 -8.79
C HIS A 233 15.92 -1.34 -7.95
N LEU A 234 15.18 -2.34 -8.45
CA LEU A 234 14.77 -3.50 -7.63
C LEU A 234 15.81 -4.63 -7.57
N HIS A 235 16.84 -4.61 -8.42
CA HIS A 235 17.96 -5.57 -8.47
C HIS A 235 17.56 -7.06 -8.56
N ASP A 236 16.34 -7.33 -8.97
CA ASP A 236 15.83 -8.69 -9.03
C ASP A 236 16.33 -9.44 -10.28
N ASP A 237 16.27 -10.77 -10.23
CA ASP A 237 16.64 -11.63 -11.36
C ASP A 237 15.61 -11.48 -12.50
N ILE A 238 16.05 -11.15 -13.72
CA ILE A 238 15.16 -10.92 -14.89
C ILE A 238 14.30 -12.14 -15.27
N LYS A 239 14.64 -13.34 -14.77
CA LYS A 239 13.82 -14.56 -14.96
C LYS A 239 12.58 -14.62 -14.07
N ILE A 240 12.41 -13.70 -13.11
CA ILE A 240 11.28 -13.73 -12.18
C ILE A 240 9.96 -13.44 -12.92
N GLN A 241 8.90 -14.17 -12.55
CA GLN A 241 7.55 -13.97 -13.06
C GLN A 241 7.08 -12.52 -12.82
N GLY A 242 6.55 -11.89 -13.87
CA GLY A 242 6.12 -10.48 -13.83
C GLY A 242 7.24 -9.46 -14.08
N ASN A 243 8.35 -9.86 -14.71
CA ASN A 243 9.39 -8.92 -15.17
C ASN A 243 8.90 -7.94 -16.25
N MET A 244 7.86 -8.33 -17.01
CA MET A 244 7.17 -7.49 -17.98
C MET A 244 5.70 -7.33 -17.61
N TYR A 245 5.24 -6.09 -17.61
CA TYR A 245 3.85 -5.67 -17.56
C TYR A 245 3.42 -5.26 -18.95
N ALA A 246 2.34 -5.82 -19.48
CA ALA A 246 1.75 -5.34 -20.72
C ALA A 246 0.23 -5.31 -20.58
N ASN A 247 -0.30 -4.09 -20.60
CA ASN A 247 -1.73 -3.81 -20.56
C ASN A 247 -2.01 -2.68 -21.57
N LYS A 248 -2.46 -1.50 -21.11
CA LYS A 248 -2.60 -0.31 -21.94
C LYS A 248 -1.28 0.34 -22.37
N PHE A 249 -0.17 -0.07 -21.76
CA PHE A 249 1.22 0.24 -22.15
C PHE A 249 2.10 -0.93 -21.68
N THR A 250 3.36 -0.96 -22.12
CA THR A 250 4.33 -1.96 -21.68
C THR A 250 5.31 -1.35 -20.67
N ALA A 251 5.58 -2.04 -19.57
CA ALA A 251 6.64 -1.71 -18.63
C ALA A 251 7.51 -2.93 -18.31
N LEU A 252 8.82 -2.72 -18.23
CA LEU A 252 9.84 -3.75 -18.05
C LEU A 252 10.76 -3.36 -16.90
N ARG A 253 11.24 -4.37 -16.17
CA ARG A 253 12.38 -4.16 -15.29
C ARG A 253 13.66 -4.52 -16.03
N ASP A 254 14.59 -3.59 -16.00
CA ASP A 254 15.94 -3.75 -16.51
C ASP A 254 16.73 -4.78 -15.69
N GLY A 255 17.79 -5.31 -16.29
CA GLY A 255 18.76 -6.15 -15.60
C GLY A 255 19.77 -5.30 -14.85
N ALA A 256 20.01 -5.63 -13.58
CA ALA A 256 21.09 -5.03 -12.81
C ALA A 256 22.44 -5.57 -13.27
N VAL A 257 23.34 -4.69 -13.73
CA VAL A 257 24.71 -5.07 -14.11
C VAL A 257 25.46 -5.64 -12.92
N LEU A 258 25.16 -5.18 -11.70
CA LEU A 258 25.65 -5.76 -10.46
C LEU A 258 25.37 -7.28 -10.36
N ASN A 259 24.28 -7.77 -10.98
CA ASN A 259 23.91 -9.18 -11.03
C ASN A 259 24.29 -9.88 -12.34
N ASN A 260 25.13 -9.25 -13.17
CA ASN A 260 25.52 -9.69 -14.52
C ASN A 260 24.33 -9.75 -15.50
N GLN A 261 23.32 -8.90 -15.34
CA GLN A 261 22.13 -8.90 -16.20
C GLN A 261 21.96 -7.57 -16.93
N ALA A 262 21.42 -7.61 -18.15
CA ALA A 262 21.02 -6.44 -18.96
C ALA A 262 19.90 -6.84 -19.94
N LEU A 263 19.24 -5.88 -20.58
CA LEU A 263 18.22 -6.13 -21.62
C LEU A 263 18.70 -5.68 -22.99
N MET A 264 18.61 -6.55 -23.99
CA MET A 264 18.81 -6.22 -25.40
C MET A 264 17.46 -6.16 -26.11
N PHE A 265 17.17 -5.06 -26.78
CA PHE A 265 15.96 -4.82 -27.55
C PHE A 265 16.29 -4.90 -29.03
N ASP A 266 15.66 -5.82 -29.75
CA ASP A 266 15.69 -5.92 -31.20
C ASP A 266 14.35 -5.39 -31.74
N VAL A 267 14.38 -4.28 -32.48
CA VAL A 267 13.18 -3.59 -32.96
C VAL A 267 12.87 -4.02 -34.39
N TYR A 268 11.67 -4.53 -34.61
CA TYR A 268 11.13 -4.91 -35.91
C TYR A 268 9.97 -3.99 -36.29
N LYS A 269 9.41 -4.20 -37.48
CA LYS A 269 8.32 -3.37 -38.00
C LYS A 269 7.02 -3.52 -37.22
N ASP A 270 6.74 -4.72 -36.72
CA ASP A 270 5.47 -5.10 -36.09
C ASP A 270 5.64 -5.54 -34.61
N LYS A 271 6.87 -5.70 -34.14
CA LYS A 271 7.19 -6.13 -32.78
C LYS A 271 8.53 -5.63 -32.26
N VAL A 272 8.71 -5.68 -30.94
CA VAL A 272 10.01 -5.52 -30.28
C VAL A 272 10.34 -6.81 -29.55
N ARG A 273 11.43 -7.47 -29.92
CA ARG A 273 11.93 -8.66 -29.22
C ARG A 273 12.94 -8.23 -28.17
N ILE A 274 12.78 -8.73 -26.95
CA ILE A 274 13.57 -8.34 -25.78
C ILE A 274 14.28 -9.58 -25.27
N LYS A 275 15.61 -9.53 -25.23
CA LYS A 275 16.48 -10.59 -24.74
C LYS A 275 17.09 -10.15 -23.42
N GLY A 276 16.77 -10.84 -22.35
CA GLY A 276 17.51 -10.76 -21.10
C GLY A 276 18.87 -11.43 -21.24
N ARG A 277 19.95 -10.69 -21.01
CA ARG A 277 21.33 -11.11 -21.24
C ARG A 277 22.03 -11.39 -19.93
N ASP A 278 22.71 -12.53 -19.83
CA ASP A 278 23.80 -12.70 -18.87
C ASP A 278 25.07 -12.13 -19.50
N VAL A 279 25.50 -10.95 -19.04
CA VAL A 279 26.62 -10.23 -19.66
C VAL A 279 27.98 -10.88 -19.41
N ASN A 280 28.06 -11.82 -18.45
CA ASN A 280 29.28 -12.56 -18.17
C ASN A 280 29.46 -13.73 -19.16
N THR A 281 28.38 -14.41 -19.52
CA THR A 281 28.39 -15.53 -20.47
C THR A 281 28.00 -15.15 -21.89
N GLN A 282 27.46 -13.94 -22.09
CA GLN A 282 26.89 -13.44 -23.35
C GLN A 282 25.79 -14.34 -23.91
N LYS A 283 24.99 -14.94 -23.02
CA LYS A 283 23.86 -15.79 -23.38
C LYS A 283 22.55 -15.09 -23.07
N THR A 284 21.55 -15.35 -23.91
CA THR A 284 20.16 -15.00 -23.61
C THR A 284 19.65 -15.95 -22.54
N ILE A 285 19.13 -15.39 -21.44
CA ILE A 285 18.63 -16.12 -20.27
C ILE A 285 17.13 -15.90 -20.03
N TRP A 286 16.53 -14.94 -20.75
CA TRP A 286 15.11 -14.61 -20.73
C TRP A 286 14.72 -13.99 -22.07
N GLU A 287 13.50 -14.24 -22.55
CA GLU A 287 12.98 -13.60 -23.76
C GLU A 287 11.53 -13.14 -23.53
N GLY A 288 11.21 -11.98 -24.11
CA GLY A 288 9.86 -11.47 -24.21
C GLY A 288 9.66 -10.69 -25.50
N THR A 289 8.44 -10.59 -25.95
CA THR A 289 8.09 -9.85 -27.16
C THR A 289 6.99 -8.85 -26.85
N VAL A 290 7.13 -7.64 -27.37
CA VAL A 290 6.11 -6.60 -27.34
C VAL A 290 5.51 -6.50 -28.72
N SER A 291 4.27 -6.96 -28.88
CA SER A 291 3.52 -6.79 -30.13
C SER A 291 3.00 -5.35 -30.24
N LEU A 292 3.30 -4.70 -31.37
CA LEU A 292 2.83 -3.35 -31.67
C LEU A 292 1.36 -3.36 -32.10
N HIS A 293 0.90 -4.46 -32.70
CA HIS A 293 -0.50 -4.67 -33.09
C HIS A 293 -1.19 -5.74 -32.22
N PRO A 294 -2.52 -5.61 -31.97
CA PRO A 294 -3.33 -6.74 -31.52
C PRO A 294 -3.32 -7.83 -32.59
N ASN A 295 -3.18 -9.09 -32.19
CA ASN A 295 -3.23 -10.19 -33.13
C ASN A 295 -4.69 -10.47 -33.55
N THR A 296 -5.08 -9.96 -34.72
CA THR A 296 -6.45 -10.08 -35.26
C THR A 296 -6.74 -11.43 -35.94
N THR A 297 -5.79 -12.37 -35.91
CA THR A 297 -5.93 -13.67 -36.60
C THR A 297 -6.45 -14.78 -35.68
N ASP A 298 -6.77 -14.44 -34.43
CA ASP A 298 -7.13 -15.35 -33.33
C ASP A 298 -6.09 -16.43 -33.02
N LYS A 299 -4.87 -16.34 -33.59
CA LYS A 299 -3.80 -17.34 -33.46
C LYS A 299 -2.51 -16.66 -33.00
N TYR A 300 -2.00 -17.10 -31.86
CA TYR A 300 -0.85 -16.55 -31.17
C TYR A 300 0.24 -17.63 -31.15
N GLU A 301 1.35 -17.38 -31.83
CA GLU A 301 2.51 -18.27 -31.76
C GLU A 301 3.12 -18.21 -30.35
N ALA A 302 3.51 -19.36 -29.80
CA ALA A 302 3.95 -19.42 -28.41
C ALA A 302 5.28 -18.68 -28.19
N GLU A 303 6.16 -18.67 -29.18
CA GLU A 303 7.45 -17.97 -29.15
C GLU A 303 7.33 -16.44 -29.16
N ASP A 304 6.18 -15.89 -29.55
CA ASP A 304 5.90 -14.46 -29.46
C ASP A 304 5.32 -14.07 -28.07
N SER A 305 5.22 -15.03 -27.14
CA SER A 305 4.77 -14.80 -25.77
C SER A 305 5.92 -14.39 -24.83
N VAL A 306 5.58 -13.93 -23.63
CA VAL A 306 6.57 -13.72 -22.55
C VAL A 306 6.93 -15.05 -21.93
N LEU A 307 8.22 -15.37 -21.87
CA LEU A 307 8.70 -16.68 -21.43
C LEU A 307 9.59 -16.55 -20.18
N ALA A 308 9.37 -17.38 -19.16
CA ALA A 308 10.30 -17.51 -18.05
C ALA A 308 10.54 -18.99 -17.71
N TYR A 309 11.80 -19.35 -17.47
CA TYR A 309 12.22 -20.76 -17.29
C TYR A 309 11.73 -21.70 -18.40
N ALA A 310 11.55 -21.17 -19.60
CA ALA A 310 11.13 -21.84 -20.82
C ALA A 310 12.01 -21.37 -21.97
N THR A 311 12.18 -22.19 -23.01
CA THR A 311 13.06 -21.88 -24.14
C THR A 311 12.35 -22.12 -25.46
N SER A 312 12.49 -21.21 -26.42
CA SER A 312 12.04 -21.44 -27.79
C SER A 312 12.97 -22.43 -28.51
N GLY A 313 12.43 -23.27 -29.39
CA GLY A 313 13.18 -24.15 -30.29
C GLY A 313 12.52 -24.25 -31.66
N ASP A 314 13.25 -24.75 -32.65
CA ASP A 314 12.74 -24.96 -34.01
C ASP A 314 12.11 -26.36 -34.12
N ASP A 315 10.90 -26.45 -34.68
CA ASP A 315 10.28 -27.74 -34.99
C ASP A 315 10.96 -28.37 -36.22
N ILE A 316 11.26 -29.66 -36.11
CA ILE A 316 12.04 -30.43 -37.10
C ILE A 316 11.17 -30.91 -38.28
N ASN A 317 9.87 -30.59 -38.27
CA ASN A 317 8.91 -31.00 -39.30
C ASN A 317 8.75 -29.95 -40.43
N GLN A 318 8.33 -30.42 -41.61
CA GLN A 318 8.29 -29.72 -42.91
C GLN A 318 7.53 -28.37 -43.00
N SER A 319 7.00 -27.83 -41.91
CA SER A 319 6.30 -26.53 -41.88
C SER A 319 7.11 -25.36 -41.28
N GLY A 320 8.31 -25.59 -40.74
CA GLY A 320 9.20 -24.50 -40.29
C GLY A 320 8.69 -23.68 -39.11
N GLY A 321 7.81 -24.24 -38.26
CA GLY A 321 7.29 -23.56 -37.06
C GLY A 321 8.25 -23.63 -35.87
N LYS A 322 8.11 -22.72 -34.90
CA LYS A 322 8.85 -22.75 -33.62
C LYS A 322 7.93 -23.20 -32.49
N TYR A 323 8.51 -23.61 -31.38
CA TYR A 323 7.76 -24.00 -30.18
C TYR A 323 8.45 -23.49 -28.93
N VAL A 324 7.71 -23.47 -27.82
CA VAL A 324 8.22 -23.18 -26.49
C VAL A 324 8.26 -24.44 -25.65
N ASN A 325 9.45 -24.78 -25.18
CA ASN A 325 9.69 -25.90 -24.29
C ASN A 325 9.45 -25.51 -22.82
N MET A 326 8.53 -26.22 -22.15
CA MET A 326 8.19 -26.03 -20.73
C MET A 326 8.67 -27.17 -19.83
N ASN A 327 9.95 -27.55 -19.91
CA ASN A 327 10.50 -28.66 -19.10
C ASN A 327 10.89 -28.27 -17.66
N HIS A 328 10.87 -26.99 -17.30
CA HIS A 328 11.19 -26.55 -15.95
C HIS A 328 9.96 -26.58 -15.03
N GLY A 329 10.13 -26.94 -13.75
CA GLY A 329 9.07 -26.95 -12.75
C GLY A 329 8.46 -25.57 -12.45
N SER A 330 9.08 -24.50 -12.96
CA SER A 330 8.62 -23.11 -12.87
C SER A 330 8.46 -22.46 -14.26
N ALA A 331 8.43 -23.26 -15.32
CA ALA A 331 8.24 -22.75 -16.69
C ALA A 331 6.94 -21.97 -16.83
N TYR A 332 6.99 -20.91 -17.63
CA TYR A 332 5.96 -19.89 -17.75
C TYR A 332 5.87 -19.39 -19.18
N ILE A 333 4.65 -19.32 -19.71
CA ILE A 333 4.30 -18.68 -20.99
C ILE A 333 3.14 -17.71 -20.73
N GLU A 334 3.28 -16.47 -21.17
CA GLU A 334 2.23 -15.45 -21.11
C GLU A 334 1.99 -14.84 -22.49
N SER A 335 0.81 -15.10 -23.05
CA SER A 335 0.33 -14.41 -24.24
C SER A 335 -0.35 -13.09 -23.84
N LEU A 336 0.06 -12.04 -24.54
CA LEU A 336 -0.33 -10.66 -24.29
C LEU A 336 -1.23 -10.13 -25.39
N LYS A 337 -2.08 -9.17 -25.03
CA LYS A 337 -3.02 -8.51 -25.94
C LYS A 337 -3.92 -9.49 -26.71
N VAL A 338 -4.50 -10.47 -26.01
CA VAL A 338 -5.44 -11.43 -26.57
C VAL A 338 -6.80 -10.75 -26.78
N ASP A 339 -7.30 -10.77 -28.02
CA ASP A 339 -8.60 -10.21 -28.36
C ASP A 339 -9.76 -11.13 -27.94
N GLY A 340 -10.64 -10.60 -27.09
CA GLY A 340 -11.90 -11.24 -26.72
C GLY A 340 -13.04 -10.97 -27.70
N GLY A 341 -12.80 -10.14 -28.73
CA GLY A 341 -13.79 -9.63 -29.66
C GLY A 341 -14.65 -8.51 -29.06
N ALA A 342 -15.55 -7.94 -29.86
CA ALA A 342 -16.33 -6.75 -29.50
C ALA A 342 -17.22 -6.92 -28.25
N SER A 343 -17.62 -8.16 -27.93
CA SER A 343 -18.49 -8.50 -26.80
C SER A 343 -17.79 -9.27 -25.68
N GLY A 344 -16.54 -9.71 -25.86
CA GLY A 344 -15.90 -10.66 -24.94
C GLY A 344 -16.69 -11.99 -24.86
N GLY A 345 -16.70 -12.57 -23.66
CA GLY A 345 -17.51 -13.72 -23.27
C GLY A 345 -16.75 -15.05 -23.24
N ASN A 346 -17.51 -16.15 -23.17
CA ASN A 346 -16.96 -17.51 -23.17
C ASN A 346 -16.39 -17.88 -24.54
N LYS A 347 -15.10 -18.20 -24.57
CA LYS A 347 -14.33 -18.65 -25.72
C LYS A 347 -13.72 -20.02 -25.45
N ILE A 348 -13.16 -20.64 -26.49
CA ILE A 348 -12.34 -21.84 -26.39
C ILE A 348 -10.91 -21.47 -26.76
N LEU A 349 -10.00 -21.64 -25.81
CA LEU A 349 -8.56 -21.62 -26.01
C LEU A 349 -8.12 -23.00 -26.50
N LYS A 350 -7.67 -23.06 -27.75
CA LYS A 350 -7.06 -24.23 -28.35
C LYS A 350 -5.53 -24.13 -28.24
N ILE A 351 -4.93 -25.07 -27.54
CA ILE A 351 -3.49 -25.13 -27.25
C ILE A 351 -2.92 -26.27 -28.08
N ARG A 352 -2.02 -25.98 -29.02
CA ARG A 352 -1.28 -27.02 -29.74
C ARG A 352 -0.04 -27.39 -28.96
N TYR A 353 0.10 -28.67 -28.62
CA TYR A 353 1.12 -29.14 -27.71
C TYR A 353 1.70 -30.50 -28.11
N ALA A 354 2.91 -30.80 -27.66
CA ALA A 354 3.54 -32.12 -27.75
C ALA A 354 4.14 -32.51 -26.40
N THR A 355 3.98 -33.77 -25.99
CA THR A 355 4.56 -34.32 -24.76
C THR A 355 4.63 -35.84 -24.82
N ASP A 356 5.75 -36.41 -24.40
CA ASP A 356 5.90 -37.86 -24.19
C ASP A 356 5.44 -38.30 -22.79
N ALA A 357 5.25 -37.37 -21.85
CA ALA A 357 4.86 -37.65 -20.48
C ALA A 357 3.39 -38.10 -20.36
N ALA A 358 3.16 -39.16 -19.59
CA ALA A 358 1.81 -39.61 -19.25
C ALA A 358 1.13 -38.62 -18.28
N ASN A 359 0.10 -37.91 -18.74
CA ASN A 359 -0.72 -36.96 -17.97
C ASN A 359 0.07 -35.77 -17.39
N ALA A 360 0.76 -35.02 -18.26
CA ALA A 360 1.38 -33.75 -17.86
C ALA A 360 0.31 -32.76 -17.37
N THR A 361 0.64 -31.92 -16.39
CA THR A 361 -0.25 -30.87 -15.89
C THR A 361 0.37 -29.49 -15.97
N LYS A 362 -0.46 -28.48 -16.24
CA LYS A 362 -0.10 -27.05 -16.25
C LYS A 362 -1.25 -26.22 -15.69
N GLY A 363 -0.97 -25.14 -14.97
CA GLY A 363 -1.97 -24.16 -14.56
C GLY A 363 -2.30 -23.22 -15.72
N LEU A 364 -3.59 -22.95 -15.95
CA LEU A 364 -4.08 -21.94 -16.87
C LEU A 364 -4.64 -20.76 -16.06
N TYR A 365 -4.15 -19.56 -16.35
CA TYR A 365 -4.60 -18.32 -15.74
C TYR A 365 -5.05 -17.34 -16.82
N VAL A 366 -6.16 -16.65 -16.57
CA VAL A 366 -6.72 -15.63 -17.46
C VAL A 366 -6.89 -14.35 -16.65
N ASN A 367 -6.37 -13.24 -17.18
CA ASN A 367 -6.42 -11.92 -16.54
C ASN A 367 -5.95 -11.93 -15.06
N GLY A 368 -4.96 -12.79 -14.76
CA GLY A 368 -4.34 -12.92 -13.44
C GLY A 368 -5.01 -13.91 -12.49
N ALA A 369 -6.20 -14.44 -12.82
CA ALA A 369 -6.89 -15.45 -12.03
C ALA A 369 -6.61 -16.86 -12.56
N LYS A 370 -6.35 -17.82 -11.68
CA LYS A 370 -6.26 -19.24 -12.07
C LYS A 370 -7.65 -19.73 -12.45
N VAL A 371 -7.86 -20.08 -13.71
CA VAL A 371 -9.16 -20.57 -14.20
C VAL A 371 -9.24 -22.09 -14.18
N GLN A 372 -8.12 -22.78 -14.44
CA GLN A 372 -8.12 -24.24 -14.52
C GLN A 372 -6.72 -24.83 -14.30
N THR A 373 -6.66 -26.09 -13.85
CA THR A 373 -5.47 -26.95 -14.05
C THR A 373 -5.69 -27.81 -15.30
N LEU A 374 -4.87 -27.60 -16.33
CA LEU A 374 -4.85 -28.36 -17.56
C LEU A 374 -4.32 -29.77 -17.30
N SER A 375 -5.08 -30.78 -17.69
CA SER A 375 -4.59 -32.15 -17.86
C SER A 375 -4.24 -32.35 -19.33
N ILE A 376 -2.96 -32.53 -19.62
CA ILE A 376 -2.40 -32.61 -20.98
C ILE A 376 -2.09 -34.09 -21.29
N PRO A 377 -2.89 -34.75 -22.15
CA PRO A 377 -2.67 -36.14 -22.53
C PRO A 377 -1.35 -36.34 -23.27
N THR A 378 -0.69 -37.48 -23.07
CA THR A 378 0.51 -37.84 -23.85
C THR A 378 0.22 -37.84 -25.35
N THR A 379 1.13 -37.28 -26.14
CA THR A 379 1.12 -37.40 -27.61
C THR A 379 2.06 -38.51 -28.09
N GLY A 380 2.76 -39.18 -27.16
CA GLY A 380 3.71 -40.26 -27.43
C GLY A 380 5.12 -39.80 -27.84
N SER A 381 5.32 -38.50 -28.13
CA SER A 381 6.62 -37.94 -28.50
C SER A 381 6.64 -36.42 -28.32
N MET A 382 7.81 -35.84 -27.99
CA MET A 382 8.04 -34.39 -27.91
C MET A 382 7.95 -33.65 -29.26
N SER A 383 7.84 -34.38 -30.38
CA SER A 383 7.68 -33.81 -31.74
C SER A 383 6.36 -34.19 -32.42
N SER A 384 5.47 -34.89 -31.71
CA SER A 384 4.13 -35.24 -32.20
C SER A 384 3.10 -34.32 -31.55
N TYR A 385 2.46 -33.46 -32.34
CA TYR A 385 1.57 -32.42 -31.81
C TYR A 385 0.10 -32.84 -31.84
N ASN A 386 -0.61 -32.57 -30.73
CA ASN A 386 -2.07 -32.63 -30.62
C ASN A 386 -2.62 -31.27 -30.16
N ASP A 387 -3.94 -31.14 -30.22
CA ASP A 387 -4.64 -29.94 -29.77
C ASP A 387 -5.44 -30.21 -28.49
N LEU A 388 -5.31 -29.34 -27.49
CA LEU A 388 -6.12 -29.31 -26.28
C LEU A 388 -7.06 -28.11 -26.33
N ALA A 389 -8.37 -28.34 -26.25
CA ALA A 389 -9.38 -27.28 -26.23
C ALA A 389 -9.86 -27.03 -24.79
N VAL A 390 -9.84 -25.77 -24.36
CA VAL A 390 -10.13 -25.36 -22.98
C VAL A 390 -11.06 -24.15 -22.97
N PRO A 391 -12.18 -24.15 -22.23
CA PRO A 391 -13.01 -22.96 -22.11
C PRO A 391 -12.31 -21.87 -21.29
N VAL A 392 -12.42 -20.63 -21.77
CA VAL A 392 -11.90 -19.43 -21.09
C VAL A 392 -12.91 -18.29 -21.24
N GLU A 393 -13.05 -17.45 -20.22
CA GLU A 393 -13.86 -16.23 -20.30
C GLU A 393 -12.95 -15.04 -20.56
N LEU A 394 -13.20 -14.29 -21.64
CA LEU A 394 -12.41 -13.13 -22.02
C LEU A 394 -13.25 -11.85 -21.89
N ASN A 395 -12.62 -10.76 -21.44
CA ASN A 395 -13.20 -9.42 -21.47
C ASN A 395 -13.31 -8.92 -22.93
N PRO A 396 -14.21 -7.99 -23.24
CA PRO A 396 -14.26 -7.36 -24.55
C PRO A 396 -12.95 -6.68 -24.94
N GLY A 397 -12.59 -6.79 -26.22
CA GLY A 397 -11.46 -6.11 -26.83
C GLY A 397 -10.09 -6.78 -26.61
N PRO A 398 -9.00 -6.10 -27.02
CA PRO A 398 -7.68 -6.70 -27.22
C PRO A 398 -6.86 -6.91 -25.94
N ASN A 399 -7.36 -6.58 -24.76
CA ASN A 399 -6.53 -6.45 -23.56
C ASN A 399 -6.60 -7.66 -22.61
N ASN A 400 -6.88 -8.87 -23.13
CA ASN A 400 -6.84 -10.07 -22.31
C ASN A 400 -5.42 -10.64 -22.21
N LYS A 401 -5.13 -11.27 -21.07
CA LYS A 401 -3.87 -11.95 -20.75
C LYS A 401 -4.15 -13.42 -20.49
N ILE A 402 -3.41 -14.30 -21.17
CA ILE A 402 -3.49 -15.76 -20.97
C ILE A 402 -2.12 -16.28 -20.55
N VAL A 403 -2.09 -17.05 -19.47
CA VAL A 403 -0.86 -17.60 -18.89
C VAL A 403 -0.98 -19.11 -18.75
N ILE A 404 0.03 -19.82 -19.23
CA ILE A 404 0.24 -21.25 -18.97
C ILE A 404 1.51 -21.38 -18.12
N GLN A 405 1.38 -22.00 -16.95
CA GLN A 405 2.47 -22.10 -15.97
C GLN A 405 2.60 -23.52 -15.40
N SER A 406 3.83 -23.93 -15.08
CA SER A 406 4.07 -25.15 -14.31
C SER A 406 3.73 -24.96 -12.82
N ASP A 407 2.73 -25.69 -12.32
CA ASP A 407 2.36 -25.72 -10.89
C ASP A 407 3.13 -26.84 -10.15
N GLY A 408 4.45 -26.88 -10.27
CA GLY A 408 5.32 -27.82 -9.55
C GLY A 408 5.50 -29.21 -10.18
N ASN A 409 4.77 -29.56 -11.24
CA ASN A 409 5.06 -30.75 -12.07
C ASN A 409 6.00 -30.38 -13.23
N ALA A 410 7.22 -30.97 -13.24
CA ALA A 410 8.24 -30.73 -14.26
C ALA A 410 8.07 -31.58 -15.53
N ALA A 411 6.94 -32.28 -15.71
CA ALA A 411 6.65 -33.00 -16.94
C ALA A 411 6.71 -32.06 -18.16
N GLY A 412 7.60 -32.39 -19.09
CA GLY A 412 7.93 -31.57 -20.24
C GLY A 412 6.79 -31.46 -21.23
N VAL A 413 6.48 -30.23 -21.66
CA VAL A 413 5.47 -29.96 -22.69
C VAL A 413 6.03 -28.92 -23.65
N ASN A 414 6.01 -29.22 -24.94
CA ASN A 414 6.24 -28.24 -25.99
C ASN A 414 4.91 -27.60 -26.37
N ILE A 415 4.82 -26.28 -26.33
CA ILE A 415 3.66 -25.50 -26.78
C ILE A 415 4.05 -24.80 -28.08
N ASP A 416 3.31 -25.07 -29.15
CA ASP A 416 3.53 -24.48 -30.49
C ASP A 416 2.75 -23.17 -30.62
N LYS A 417 1.43 -23.26 -30.44
CA LYS A 417 0.52 -22.12 -30.63
C LYS A 417 -0.70 -22.16 -29.73
N LEU A 418 -1.26 -20.97 -29.52
CA LEU A 418 -2.54 -20.73 -28.84
C LEU A 418 -3.52 -20.16 -29.87
N GLN A 419 -4.74 -20.65 -29.89
CA GLN A 419 -5.79 -20.14 -30.77
C GLN A 419 -7.06 -19.88 -29.98
N ILE A 420 -7.64 -18.69 -30.13
CA ILE A 420 -8.95 -18.35 -29.58
C ILE A 420 -10.02 -18.76 -30.59
N MET A 421 -11.08 -19.39 -30.09
CA MET A 421 -12.22 -19.82 -30.89
C MET A 421 -13.50 -19.37 -30.18
N GLU A 422 -14.51 -18.97 -30.93
CA GLU A 422 -15.84 -18.72 -30.37
C GLU A 422 -16.41 -20.00 -29.73
N GLY A 423 -16.97 -19.87 -28.52
CA GLY A 423 -17.23 -21.01 -27.63
C GLY A 423 -18.31 -22.01 -28.05
N ASN A 424 -19.06 -21.78 -29.14
CA ASN A 424 -20.44 -22.28 -29.18
C ASN A 424 -20.94 -22.96 -30.47
N ASN A 425 -20.10 -23.54 -31.33
CA ASN A 425 -20.65 -24.25 -32.49
C ASN A 425 -20.76 -25.76 -32.26
N PRO A 426 -21.97 -26.30 -31.97
CA PRO A 426 -22.24 -27.73 -32.11
C PRO A 426 -21.84 -28.22 -33.50
N LYS A 427 -21.61 -29.53 -33.65
CA LYS A 427 -21.28 -30.09 -34.98
C LYS A 427 -22.44 -29.86 -35.95
N HIS A 428 -23.65 -30.09 -35.47
CA HIS A 428 -24.91 -29.79 -36.14
C HIS A 428 -25.91 -29.28 -35.11
N MET A 429 -26.70 -28.27 -35.49
CA MET A 429 -27.76 -27.72 -34.66
C MET A 429 -29.01 -27.47 -35.49
N TRP A 430 -30.11 -28.03 -35.02
CA TRP A 430 -31.43 -27.72 -35.54
C TRP A 430 -32.17 -26.89 -34.49
N GLY A 431 -31.98 -25.57 -34.55
CA GLY A 431 -32.79 -24.57 -33.83
C GLY A 431 -34.01 -24.13 -34.65
N PHE A 432 -34.34 -24.89 -35.71
CA PHE A 432 -35.48 -24.73 -36.60
C PHE A 432 -35.75 -23.29 -37.09
N ASN A 433 -34.66 -22.54 -37.32
CA ASN A 433 -34.67 -21.11 -37.63
C ASN A 433 -35.18 -20.77 -39.04
N ASP A 434 -34.97 -21.66 -40.01
CA ASP A 434 -35.30 -21.46 -41.42
C ASP A 434 -35.64 -22.80 -42.10
N ASN A 435 -36.86 -23.30 -41.93
CA ASN A 435 -37.33 -24.55 -42.57
C ASN A 435 -36.46 -25.80 -42.30
N GLY A 436 -35.90 -25.95 -41.09
CA GLY A 436 -35.11 -27.12 -40.71
C GLY A 436 -33.65 -27.09 -41.11
N ASN A 437 -33.15 -25.95 -41.58
CA ASN A 437 -31.73 -25.79 -41.90
C ASN A 437 -30.81 -25.97 -40.68
N ASP A 438 -29.66 -26.60 -40.91
CA ASP A 438 -28.57 -26.69 -39.94
C ASP A 438 -28.08 -25.27 -39.60
N SER A 439 -28.33 -24.83 -38.37
CA SER A 439 -28.10 -23.46 -37.91
C SER A 439 -26.60 -23.13 -37.76
N VAL A 440 -25.72 -24.14 -37.82
CA VAL A 440 -24.25 -23.99 -37.93
C VAL A 440 -23.74 -24.09 -39.37
N LYS A 441 -24.64 -24.16 -40.37
CA LYS A 441 -24.34 -24.12 -41.81
C LYS A 441 -23.39 -25.21 -42.34
N ASN A 442 -23.35 -26.38 -41.69
CA ASN A 442 -22.53 -27.52 -42.12
C ASN A 442 -23.23 -28.46 -43.13
N GLY A 443 -24.43 -28.10 -43.62
CA GLY A 443 -25.08 -28.71 -44.78
C GLY A 443 -26.00 -29.91 -44.49
N ILE A 444 -26.21 -30.31 -43.23
CA ILE A 444 -27.09 -31.42 -42.86
C ILE A 444 -28.44 -30.89 -42.37
N ASN A 445 -29.32 -30.53 -43.32
CA ASN A 445 -30.65 -29.99 -43.01
C ASN A 445 -31.64 -31.09 -42.62
N ALA A 446 -32.57 -30.77 -41.70
CA ALA A 446 -33.66 -31.65 -41.31
C ALA A 446 -34.83 -31.55 -42.30
N THR A 447 -35.36 -32.70 -42.70
CA THR A 447 -36.56 -32.86 -43.52
C THR A 447 -37.74 -33.27 -42.64
N LEU A 448 -38.87 -32.57 -42.76
CA LEU A 448 -40.09 -32.89 -42.02
C LEU A 448 -40.89 -34.01 -42.70
N HIS A 449 -41.56 -34.83 -41.87
CA HIS A 449 -42.41 -35.93 -42.32
C HIS A 449 -43.80 -35.85 -41.69
N GLY A 450 -44.80 -36.36 -42.43
CA GLY A 450 -46.18 -36.44 -41.96
C GLY A 450 -46.80 -35.07 -41.68
N SER A 451 -47.23 -34.85 -40.43
CA SER A 451 -47.86 -33.60 -39.97
C SER A 451 -46.93 -32.73 -39.11
N ALA A 452 -45.62 -33.00 -39.14
CA ALA A 452 -44.64 -32.19 -38.42
C ALA A 452 -44.65 -30.77 -38.95
N ALA A 453 -44.62 -29.79 -38.04
CA ALA A 453 -44.65 -28.38 -38.41
C ALA A 453 -43.79 -27.54 -37.48
N TYR A 454 -43.29 -26.42 -37.99
CA TYR A 454 -42.57 -25.44 -37.18
C TYR A 454 -43.54 -24.54 -36.41
N ASP A 455 -43.39 -24.46 -35.09
CA ASP A 455 -44.17 -23.60 -34.22
C ASP A 455 -43.32 -22.41 -33.76
N LYS A 456 -43.62 -21.22 -34.29
CA LYS A 456 -42.88 -19.98 -33.98
C LYS A 456 -43.28 -19.38 -32.63
N THR A 457 -44.37 -19.85 -32.03
CA THR A 457 -45.01 -19.21 -30.87
C THR A 457 -44.65 -19.84 -29.53
N ASP A 458 -44.31 -21.14 -29.51
CA ASP A 458 -43.94 -21.88 -28.30
C ASP A 458 -42.60 -22.57 -28.53
N LYS A 459 -41.50 -21.93 -28.11
CA LYS A 459 -40.10 -22.31 -28.40
C LYS A 459 -39.18 -21.90 -27.23
N MET A 460 -37.95 -22.41 -27.21
CA MET A 460 -36.92 -22.09 -26.20
C MET A 460 -35.76 -21.28 -26.77
N GLU A 461 -35.32 -21.57 -28.00
CA GLU A 461 -34.20 -20.88 -28.65
C GLU A 461 -34.42 -20.81 -30.16
N GLY A 462 -33.93 -19.75 -30.81
CA GLY A 462 -34.09 -19.58 -32.25
C GLY A 462 -35.47 -19.06 -32.66
N SER A 463 -35.94 -19.41 -33.85
CA SER A 463 -37.09 -18.76 -34.51
C SER A 463 -38.37 -19.61 -34.42
N ALA A 464 -38.25 -20.92 -34.24
CA ALA A 464 -39.35 -21.86 -34.09
C ALA A 464 -38.93 -23.14 -33.33
N SER A 465 -39.89 -23.86 -32.77
CA SER A 465 -39.72 -25.25 -32.32
C SER A 465 -40.34 -26.23 -33.34
N LEU A 466 -40.02 -27.53 -33.24
CA LEU A 466 -40.65 -28.60 -34.00
C LEU A 466 -41.87 -29.13 -33.24
N GLY A 467 -43.07 -28.91 -33.77
CA GLY A 467 -44.33 -29.40 -33.22
C GLY A 467 -44.70 -30.79 -33.76
N LEU A 468 -44.95 -31.73 -32.84
CA LEU A 468 -45.22 -33.14 -33.09
C LEU A 468 -46.48 -33.58 -32.34
N ASN A 469 -47.37 -34.33 -33.00
CA ASN A 469 -48.67 -34.75 -32.45
C ASN A 469 -48.70 -36.19 -31.91
N GLY A 470 -47.55 -36.89 -31.89
CA GLY A 470 -47.44 -38.25 -31.39
C GLY A 470 -48.03 -39.35 -32.29
N ALA A 471 -48.56 -39.02 -33.48
CA ALA A 471 -48.97 -40.03 -34.46
C ALA A 471 -47.75 -40.53 -35.25
N ASP A 472 -47.69 -41.83 -35.52
CA ASP A 472 -46.63 -42.44 -36.35
C ASP A 472 -46.55 -41.73 -37.71
N GLY A 473 -45.32 -41.45 -38.14
CA GLY A 473 -44.98 -40.70 -39.34
C GLY A 473 -44.80 -39.20 -39.11
N ASN A 474 -44.99 -38.68 -37.88
CA ASN A 474 -44.81 -37.27 -37.54
C ASN A 474 -43.45 -37.01 -36.85
N TYR A 475 -42.44 -36.59 -37.61
CA TYR A 475 -41.07 -36.37 -37.12
C TYR A 475 -40.22 -35.55 -38.11
N ALA A 476 -38.96 -35.29 -37.75
CA ALA A 476 -37.95 -34.76 -38.66
C ALA A 476 -36.75 -35.72 -38.78
N SER A 477 -36.14 -35.81 -39.96
CA SER A 477 -34.94 -36.62 -40.20
C SER A 477 -33.85 -35.81 -40.89
N ALA A 478 -32.59 -36.10 -40.60
CA ALA A 478 -31.43 -35.50 -41.24
C ALA A 478 -30.41 -36.58 -41.61
N ASP A 479 -29.45 -36.26 -42.47
CA ASP A 479 -28.32 -37.16 -42.74
C ASP A 479 -27.53 -37.46 -41.45
N LEU A 480 -26.68 -38.49 -41.49
CA LEU A 480 -25.93 -38.95 -40.31
C LEU A 480 -25.06 -37.82 -39.75
N ALA A 481 -25.38 -37.37 -38.53
CA ALA A 481 -24.71 -36.23 -37.92
C ALA A 481 -23.33 -36.59 -37.36
N SER A 482 -23.13 -37.80 -36.83
CA SER A 482 -21.82 -38.24 -36.36
C SER A 482 -21.63 -39.75 -36.37
N ASN A 483 -20.41 -40.21 -36.70
CA ASN A 483 -20.02 -41.61 -36.60
C ASN A 483 -19.28 -41.95 -35.28
N LYS A 484 -19.23 -41.02 -34.31
CA LYS A 484 -18.55 -41.21 -33.02
C LYS A 484 -19.32 -42.17 -32.11
N GLN A 485 -18.59 -43.02 -31.40
CA GLN A 485 -19.11 -43.94 -30.39
C GLN A 485 -18.74 -43.54 -28.95
N ASN A 486 -17.79 -42.61 -28.78
CA ASN A 486 -17.33 -42.12 -27.48
C ASN A 486 -16.89 -40.66 -27.59
N ASN A 487 -16.81 -39.97 -26.44
CA ASN A 487 -16.54 -38.53 -26.34
C ASN A 487 -17.52 -37.70 -27.18
N LEU A 488 -18.81 -37.76 -26.82
CA LEU A 488 -19.90 -37.11 -27.56
C LEU A 488 -21.00 -36.60 -26.63
N THR A 489 -21.86 -35.71 -27.12
CA THR A 489 -23.02 -35.19 -26.39
C THR A 489 -24.22 -34.93 -27.31
N LEU A 490 -25.42 -35.30 -26.88
CA LEU A 490 -26.71 -34.99 -27.47
C LEU A 490 -27.48 -34.13 -26.49
N THR A 491 -28.01 -32.99 -26.91
CA THR A 491 -28.85 -32.14 -26.05
C THR A 491 -29.98 -31.52 -26.84
N THR A 492 -31.14 -31.36 -26.21
CA THR A 492 -32.32 -30.73 -26.80
C THR A 492 -33.29 -30.26 -25.72
N TRP A 493 -34.07 -29.24 -26.03
CA TRP A 493 -35.24 -28.83 -25.25
C TRP A 493 -36.48 -29.58 -25.72
N VAL A 494 -37.28 -30.07 -24.78
CA VAL A 494 -38.57 -30.69 -25.09
C VAL A 494 -39.71 -30.15 -24.23
N LYS A 495 -40.89 -30.01 -24.82
CA LYS A 495 -42.15 -29.76 -24.11
C LYS A 495 -43.09 -30.91 -24.40
N TRP A 496 -43.11 -31.88 -23.50
CA TRP A 496 -43.89 -33.11 -23.68
C TRP A 496 -45.38 -32.84 -23.40
N ASN A 497 -46.29 -33.27 -24.26
CA ASN A 497 -47.74 -33.09 -24.06
C ASN A 497 -48.37 -34.21 -23.21
N GLY A 498 -47.59 -35.23 -22.82
CA GLY A 498 -48.06 -36.43 -22.13
C GLY A 498 -48.14 -37.65 -23.05
N ALA A 499 -48.26 -38.83 -22.44
CA ALA A 499 -48.12 -40.10 -23.13
C ALA A 499 -49.24 -40.37 -24.16
N THR A 500 -48.84 -40.88 -25.32
CA THR A 500 -49.64 -41.67 -26.26
C THR A 500 -49.13 -43.11 -26.19
N SER A 501 -49.97 -44.13 -26.44
CA SER A 501 -49.63 -45.54 -26.17
C SER A 501 -48.25 -45.96 -26.70
N GLY A 502 -47.29 -46.27 -25.82
CA GLY A 502 -45.95 -46.75 -26.18
C GLY A 502 -44.80 -45.77 -25.90
N SER A 503 -43.56 -46.25 -26.03
CA SER A 503 -42.35 -45.43 -25.85
C SER A 503 -42.17 -44.40 -26.98
N GLN A 504 -41.49 -43.28 -26.71
CA GLN A 504 -41.35 -42.16 -27.66
C GLN A 504 -39.89 -41.74 -27.84
N GLN A 505 -39.43 -41.55 -29.08
CA GLN A 505 -38.07 -41.11 -29.39
C GLN A 505 -37.96 -39.58 -29.37
N ILE A 506 -36.87 -39.04 -28.82
CA ILE A 506 -36.64 -37.59 -28.75
C ILE A 506 -35.59 -37.17 -29.80
N LEU A 507 -34.37 -37.69 -29.67
CA LEU A 507 -33.25 -37.35 -30.54
C LEU A 507 -32.31 -38.54 -30.68
N SER A 508 -32.06 -38.99 -31.91
CA SER A 508 -31.18 -40.11 -32.21
C SER A 508 -30.05 -39.71 -33.16
N ASN A 509 -28.90 -40.39 -33.05
CA ASN A 509 -27.83 -40.35 -34.04
C ASN A 509 -27.47 -41.78 -34.44
N GLY A 510 -27.83 -42.15 -35.67
CA GLY A 510 -28.28 -43.51 -35.96
C GLY A 510 -29.76 -43.69 -35.58
N ASP A 511 -30.25 -44.92 -35.60
CA ASP A 511 -31.66 -45.20 -35.27
C ASP A 511 -31.91 -45.46 -33.77
N GLY A 512 -30.85 -45.61 -32.96
CA GLY A 512 -30.93 -45.90 -31.53
C GLY A 512 -31.47 -47.30 -31.17
N LEU A 513 -31.94 -48.06 -32.16
CA LEU A 513 -32.64 -49.34 -32.01
C LEU A 513 -31.83 -50.52 -32.55
N THR A 514 -31.26 -50.40 -33.74
CA THR A 514 -30.39 -51.40 -34.36
C THR A 514 -28.96 -50.88 -34.52
N ASN A 515 -28.78 -49.56 -34.61
CA ASN A 515 -27.48 -48.90 -34.68
C ASN A 515 -27.45 -47.54 -33.96
N GLY A 516 -26.29 -47.20 -33.39
CA GLY A 516 -26.07 -45.92 -32.73
C GLY A 516 -26.77 -45.79 -31.38
N TYR A 517 -27.29 -44.58 -31.10
CA TYR A 517 -27.83 -44.22 -29.79
C TYR A 517 -28.91 -43.13 -29.90
N SER A 518 -29.78 -43.06 -28.89
CA SER A 518 -30.88 -42.09 -28.82
C SER A 518 -31.22 -41.68 -27.38
N ILE A 519 -31.84 -40.51 -27.24
CA ILE A 519 -32.57 -40.10 -26.04
C ILE A 519 -34.06 -40.41 -26.30
N MET A 520 -34.72 -41.06 -25.34
CA MET A 520 -36.13 -41.46 -25.49
C MET A 520 -36.90 -41.37 -24.17
N LEU A 521 -38.24 -41.40 -24.25
CA LEU A 521 -39.15 -41.67 -23.14
C LEU A 521 -39.54 -43.15 -23.13
N ASP A 522 -39.22 -43.82 -22.03
CA ASP A 522 -39.50 -45.23 -21.81
C ASP A 522 -40.83 -45.43 -21.11
N HIS A 523 -41.87 -45.76 -21.89
CA HIS A 523 -43.22 -45.97 -21.39
C HIS A 523 -43.32 -47.12 -20.39
N ASP A 524 -42.53 -48.19 -20.60
CA ASP A 524 -42.53 -49.38 -19.73
C ASP A 524 -41.99 -49.04 -18.32
N GLN A 525 -41.27 -47.92 -18.20
CA GLN A 525 -40.74 -47.39 -16.95
C GLN A 525 -41.48 -46.14 -16.45
N GLY A 526 -42.70 -45.90 -16.96
CA GLY A 526 -43.54 -44.77 -16.58
C GLY A 526 -43.09 -43.46 -17.21
N ASP A 527 -42.78 -43.48 -18.51
CA ASP A 527 -42.40 -42.32 -19.34
C ASP A 527 -41.17 -41.56 -18.82
N LYS A 528 -40.21 -42.31 -18.27
CA LYS A 528 -38.93 -41.79 -17.80
C LYS A 528 -37.96 -41.61 -18.96
N VAL A 529 -37.03 -40.66 -18.82
CA VAL A 529 -36.00 -40.41 -19.82
C VAL A 529 -34.94 -41.51 -19.74
N SER A 530 -34.68 -42.12 -20.87
CA SER A 530 -33.71 -43.21 -21.04
C SER A 530 -32.80 -42.94 -22.23
N ILE A 531 -31.62 -43.53 -22.19
CA ILE A 531 -30.70 -43.59 -23.34
C ILE A 531 -30.91 -44.95 -24.00
N ALA A 532 -31.27 -45.00 -25.28
CA ALA A 532 -31.38 -46.25 -26.02
C ALA A 532 -30.09 -46.50 -26.84
N ILE A 533 -29.54 -47.70 -26.75
CA ILE A 533 -28.29 -48.10 -27.41
C ILE A 533 -28.50 -49.45 -28.07
N ASN A 534 -28.45 -49.52 -29.41
CA ASN A 534 -28.72 -50.74 -30.16
C ASN A 534 -29.96 -51.50 -29.62
N GLY A 535 -31.01 -50.77 -29.24
CA GLY A 535 -32.27 -51.33 -28.76
C GLY A 535 -32.29 -51.70 -27.26
N GLN A 536 -31.15 -51.61 -26.56
CA GLN A 536 -31.09 -51.70 -25.11
C GLN A 536 -31.43 -50.34 -24.48
N LYS A 537 -32.38 -50.30 -23.55
CA LYS A 537 -32.76 -49.08 -22.82
C LYS A 537 -31.97 -48.98 -21.52
N ILE A 538 -31.32 -47.84 -21.33
CA ILE A 538 -30.56 -47.48 -20.13
C ILE A 538 -31.35 -46.39 -19.42
N LEU A 539 -31.96 -46.75 -18.29
CA LEU A 539 -32.78 -45.83 -17.51
C LEU A 539 -31.89 -44.74 -16.90
N GLY A 540 -32.26 -43.47 -17.12
CA GLY A 540 -31.47 -42.33 -16.67
C GLY A 540 -32.20 -41.33 -15.79
N SER A 541 -33.51 -41.10 -15.92
CA SER A 541 -34.27 -40.22 -15.00
C SER A 541 -35.04 -41.01 -13.94
N GLN A 542 -35.23 -40.40 -12.77
CA GLN A 542 -35.99 -41.00 -11.67
C GLN A 542 -37.50 -40.74 -11.76
N THR A 543 -37.88 -39.64 -12.39
CA THR A 543 -39.26 -39.21 -12.61
C THR A 543 -39.52 -39.01 -14.10
N ALA A 544 -40.79 -39.13 -14.49
CA ALA A 544 -41.26 -38.75 -15.82
C ALA A 544 -41.09 -37.24 -16.05
N LEU A 545 -41.14 -36.83 -17.31
CA LEU A 545 -41.25 -35.41 -17.65
C LEU A 545 -42.62 -34.87 -17.20
N THR A 546 -42.68 -33.59 -16.83
CA THR A 546 -43.96 -32.95 -16.50
C THR A 546 -44.62 -32.47 -17.79
N PRO A 547 -45.86 -32.90 -18.11
CA PRO A 547 -46.55 -32.44 -19.30
C PRO A 547 -46.69 -30.92 -19.36
N GLY A 548 -46.48 -30.34 -20.54
CA GLY A 548 -46.60 -28.91 -20.80
C GLY A 548 -45.43 -28.05 -20.31
N GLN A 549 -44.35 -28.63 -19.76
CA GLN A 549 -43.18 -27.90 -19.28
C GLN A 549 -41.98 -28.10 -20.21
N TRP A 550 -41.28 -27.03 -20.55
CA TRP A 550 -40.01 -27.11 -21.27
C TRP A 550 -38.93 -27.68 -20.35
N THR A 551 -38.22 -28.69 -20.85
CA THR A 551 -37.17 -29.39 -20.13
C THR A 551 -35.97 -29.60 -21.06
N ASN A 552 -34.77 -29.19 -20.63
CA ASN A 552 -33.54 -29.53 -21.34
C ASN A 552 -33.12 -30.95 -20.96
N ILE A 553 -32.84 -31.77 -21.96
CA ILE A 553 -32.40 -33.15 -21.78
C ILE A 553 -31.08 -33.33 -22.50
N THR A 554 -30.07 -33.80 -21.77
CA THR A 554 -28.72 -33.99 -22.31
C THR A 554 -28.18 -35.37 -21.98
N ALA A 555 -27.72 -36.11 -22.99
CA ALA A 555 -26.97 -37.36 -22.83
C ALA A 555 -25.52 -37.14 -23.30
N ALA A 556 -24.56 -37.41 -22.41
CA ALA A 556 -23.14 -37.30 -22.72
C ALA A 556 -22.46 -38.66 -22.53
N ARG A 557 -21.49 -38.98 -23.39
CA ARG A 557 -20.64 -40.16 -23.21
C ARG A 557 -19.18 -39.76 -23.08
N ARG A 558 -18.61 -39.96 -21.90
CA ARG A 558 -17.24 -39.59 -21.54
C ARG A 558 -16.47 -40.83 -21.14
N SER A 559 -15.32 -41.06 -21.78
CA SER A 559 -14.42 -42.16 -21.42
C SER A 559 -15.10 -43.54 -21.33
N GLY A 560 -16.10 -43.81 -22.17
CA GLY A 560 -16.84 -45.07 -22.19
C GLY A 560 -18.06 -45.12 -21.27
N THR A 561 -18.36 -44.05 -20.54
CA THR A 561 -19.47 -43.97 -19.59
C THR A 561 -20.53 -42.98 -20.06
N TRP A 562 -21.80 -43.39 -19.99
CA TRP A 562 -22.95 -42.53 -20.23
C TRP A 562 -23.38 -41.77 -18.99
N GLU A 563 -23.76 -40.53 -19.21
CA GLU A 563 -24.32 -39.63 -18.23
C GLU A 563 -25.58 -39.00 -18.83
N LEU A 564 -26.61 -38.85 -18.01
CA LEU A 564 -27.83 -38.14 -18.38
C LEU A 564 -27.99 -36.91 -17.48
N TYR A 565 -28.50 -35.83 -18.04
CA TYR A 565 -28.77 -34.58 -17.34
C TYR A 565 -30.17 -34.09 -17.69
N ILE A 566 -30.91 -33.64 -16.68
CA ILE A 566 -32.23 -32.99 -16.82
C ILE A 566 -32.08 -31.57 -16.28
N ASN A 567 -32.38 -30.57 -17.11
CA ASN A 567 -32.19 -29.13 -16.80
C ASN A 567 -30.79 -28.84 -16.22
N GLY A 568 -29.74 -29.38 -16.86
CA GLY A 568 -28.35 -29.18 -16.45
C GLY A 568 -27.92 -29.98 -15.23
N LYS A 569 -28.84 -30.70 -14.56
CA LYS A 569 -28.55 -31.50 -13.36
C LYS A 569 -28.34 -32.96 -13.73
N SER A 570 -27.19 -33.52 -13.35
CA SER A 570 -26.87 -34.93 -13.57
C SER A 570 -27.87 -35.85 -12.87
N THR A 571 -28.28 -36.91 -13.55
CA THR A 571 -29.13 -37.97 -13.02
C THR A 571 -28.38 -39.31 -13.06
N PRO A 572 -28.54 -40.17 -12.04
CA PRO A 572 -27.92 -41.49 -12.04
C PRO A 572 -28.42 -42.36 -13.18
N VAL A 573 -27.51 -43.06 -13.85
CA VAL A 573 -27.82 -43.93 -15.00
C VAL A 573 -27.41 -45.38 -14.69
N THR A 574 -28.29 -46.35 -14.95
CA THR A 574 -28.00 -47.79 -14.72
C THR A 574 -27.33 -48.43 -15.93
N ASN A 575 -26.34 -49.31 -15.77
CA ASN A 575 -25.61 -49.96 -16.89
C ASN A 575 -24.96 -48.95 -17.86
N ASN A 576 -24.37 -47.89 -17.32
CA ASN A 576 -23.85 -46.76 -18.09
C ASN A 576 -22.55 -47.02 -18.88
N THR A 577 -22.02 -48.24 -18.91
CA THR A 577 -20.78 -48.59 -19.64
C THR A 577 -21.04 -49.26 -20.99
N THR A 578 -22.29 -49.51 -21.37
CA THR A 578 -22.64 -50.18 -22.64
C THR A 578 -22.14 -49.40 -23.86
N ASP A 579 -21.33 -50.04 -24.71
CA ASP A 579 -20.82 -49.47 -25.97
C ASP A 579 -21.89 -49.40 -27.08
N PRO A 580 -21.95 -48.32 -27.87
CA PRO A 580 -22.89 -48.23 -28.97
C PRO A 580 -22.27 -48.88 -30.20
N SER A 581 -23.08 -49.40 -31.12
CA SER A 581 -22.54 -49.70 -32.45
C SER A 581 -22.21 -48.38 -33.15
N LYS A 582 -21.30 -48.40 -34.12
CA LYS A 582 -21.00 -47.22 -34.93
C LYS A 582 -22.27 -46.79 -35.66
N PRO A 583 -22.75 -45.54 -35.50
CA PRO A 583 -23.91 -45.07 -36.23
C PRO A 583 -23.70 -45.19 -37.75
N THR A 584 -24.66 -45.79 -38.44
CA THR A 584 -24.63 -46.00 -39.91
C THR A 584 -25.86 -45.43 -40.62
N THR A 585 -26.91 -45.08 -39.87
CA THR A 585 -28.15 -44.50 -40.41
C THR A 585 -28.30 -43.04 -40.02
N GLY A 586 -29.26 -42.33 -40.61
CA GLY A 586 -29.49 -40.90 -40.38
C GLY A 586 -29.78 -40.50 -38.92
N THR A 587 -29.94 -39.21 -38.72
CA THR A 587 -30.33 -38.59 -37.43
C THR A 587 -31.84 -38.39 -37.44
N TYR A 588 -32.53 -38.82 -36.38
CA TYR A 588 -33.99 -38.68 -36.29
C TYR A 588 -34.37 -37.84 -35.06
N ILE A 589 -35.31 -36.92 -35.26
CA ILE A 589 -35.80 -35.99 -34.23
C ILE A 589 -37.29 -36.24 -34.08
N GLY A 590 -37.69 -36.78 -32.93
CA GLY A 590 -39.08 -37.03 -32.59
C GLY A 590 -39.70 -38.35 -33.08
N ALA A 591 -38.95 -39.28 -33.68
CA ALA A 591 -39.40 -40.65 -33.96
C ALA A 591 -38.20 -41.58 -34.19
N ASP A 592 -38.45 -42.89 -34.32
CA ASP A 592 -37.46 -43.85 -34.81
C ASP A 592 -37.26 -43.80 -36.33
N SER A 593 -36.32 -44.59 -36.85
CA SER A 593 -35.97 -44.62 -38.28
C SER A 593 -37.09 -45.09 -39.21
N THR A 594 -38.14 -45.71 -38.66
CA THR A 594 -39.34 -46.14 -39.40
C THR A 594 -40.50 -45.15 -39.27
N GLY A 595 -40.29 -44.03 -38.56
CA GLY A 595 -41.32 -43.05 -38.24
C GLY A 595 -42.27 -43.51 -37.14
N LYS A 596 -41.92 -44.53 -36.35
CA LYS A 596 -42.73 -45.00 -35.22
C LYS A 596 -42.20 -44.45 -33.90
N GLN A 597 -42.89 -44.73 -32.79
CA GLN A 597 -42.53 -44.21 -31.46
C GLN A 597 -42.45 -42.68 -31.47
N SER A 598 -43.42 -42.03 -32.13
CA SER A 598 -43.37 -40.59 -32.38
C SER A 598 -43.59 -39.80 -31.09
N PHE A 599 -42.82 -38.74 -30.90
CA PHE A 599 -42.91 -37.85 -29.76
C PHE A 599 -44.20 -37.02 -29.81
N ASN A 600 -44.92 -36.97 -28.70
CA ASN A 600 -46.09 -36.12 -28.53
C ASN A 600 -45.71 -34.84 -27.79
N GLY A 601 -45.42 -33.76 -28.52
CA GLY A 601 -44.93 -32.53 -27.89
C GLY A 601 -44.23 -31.58 -28.85
N ARG A 602 -43.35 -30.76 -28.27
CA ARG A 602 -42.43 -29.89 -29.02
C ARG A 602 -40.99 -30.24 -28.73
N ILE A 603 -40.13 -30.12 -29.73
CA ILE A 603 -38.69 -30.29 -29.61
C ILE A 603 -38.01 -29.04 -30.16
N ASP A 604 -37.02 -28.53 -29.45
CA ASP A 604 -36.27 -27.35 -29.86
C ASP A 604 -34.76 -27.51 -29.58
N SER A 605 -33.94 -26.79 -30.32
CA SER A 605 -32.48 -26.77 -30.22
C SER A 605 -31.85 -28.16 -30.08
N ALA A 606 -32.17 -29.05 -31.02
CA ALA A 606 -31.50 -30.34 -31.09
C ALA A 606 -30.05 -30.15 -31.53
N ARG A 607 -29.10 -30.53 -30.67
CA ARG A 607 -27.66 -30.30 -30.85
C ARG A 607 -26.88 -31.61 -30.67
N ILE A 608 -25.92 -31.85 -31.56
CA ILE A 608 -24.98 -32.98 -31.46
C ILE A 608 -23.54 -32.46 -31.44
N TYR A 609 -22.78 -32.93 -30.46
CA TYR A 609 -21.36 -32.58 -30.25
C TYR A 609 -20.47 -33.81 -30.43
N ASN A 610 -19.35 -33.63 -31.13
CA ASN A 610 -18.27 -34.61 -31.25
C ASN A 610 -17.29 -34.58 -30.06
N GLN A 611 -17.77 -34.08 -28.92
CA GLN A 611 -17.06 -34.01 -27.64
C GLN A 611 -18.06 -34.27 -26.51
N ALA A 612 -17.58 -34.83 -25.39
CA ALA A 612 -18.35 -34.90 -24.16
C ALA A 612 -18.28 -33.55 -23.44
N LEU A 613 -19.39 -32.80 -23.45
CA LEU A 613 -19.47 -31.53 -22.74
C LEU A 613 -19.30 -31.74 -21.24
N SER A 614 -18.61 -30.79 -20.58
CA SER A 614 -18.49 -30.76 -19.12
C SER A 614 -19.84 -30.52 -18.45
N THR A 615 -19.98 -30.94 -17.19
CA THR A 615 -21.19 -30.68 -16.42
C THR A 615 -21.56 -29.20 -16.39
N ASP A 616 -20.59 -28.29 -16.33
CA ASP A 616 -20.87 -26.84 -16.32
C ASP A 616 -21.23 -26.30 -17.70
N GLN A 617 -20.68 -26.85 -18.79
CA GLN A 617 -21.16 -26.57 -20.15
C GLN A 617 -22.61 -27.03 -20.33
N ILE A 618 -22.97 -28.20 -19.79
CA ILE A 618 -24.33 -28.74 -19.85
C ILE A 618 -25.30 -27.90 -19.00
N LYS A 619 -24.86 -27.42 -17.83
CA LYS A 619 -25.63 -26.45 -17.02
C LYS A 619 -25.80 -25.12 -17.75
N ALA A 620 -24.74 -24.61 -18.40
CA ALA A 620 -24.82 -23.38 -19.16
C ALA A 620 -25.84 -23.51 -20.29
N ILE A 621 -25.81 -24.59 -21.07
CA ILE A 621 -26.81 -24.89 -22.12
C ILE A 621 -28.23 -25.03 -21.55
N ALA A 622 -28.39 -25.65 -20.37
CA ALA A 622 -29.70 -25.72 -19.72
C ALA A 622 -30.17 -24.36 -19.16
N ASN A 623 -29.24 -23.43 -18.91
CA ASN A 623 -29.52 -22.07 -18.47
C ASN A 623 -29.49 -21.05 -19.62
N GLU A 624 -29.21 -21.46 -20.86
CA GLU A 624 -29.10 -20.59 -22.05
C GLU A 624 -30.43 -19.93 -22.46
N THR A 625 -31.48 -20.00 -21.64
CA THR A 625 -32.82 -19.56 -22.01
C THR A 625 -33.28 -18.37 -21.19
N SER A 626 -32.97 -17.20 -21.74
CA SER A 626 -33.92 -16.11 -21.69
C SER A 626 -33.67 -15.23 -22.92
N ASP A 627 -34.55 -15.30 -23.93
CA ASP A 627 -34.75 -14.25 -24.95
C ASP A 627 -35.32 -12.97 -24.30
N VAL A 628 -34.69 -12.60 -23.19
CA VAL A 628 -35.05 -11.54 -22.28
C VAL A 628 -34.12 -10.42 -22.66
N THR A 629 -34.60 -9.67 -23.65
CA THR A 629 -33.90 -8.53 -24.22
C THR A 629 -34.14 -7.32 -23.33
N LEU A 630 -33.10 -6.51 -23.09
CA LEU A 630 -33.21 -5.28 -22.32
C LEU A 630 -34.15 -4.31 -23.06
N GLN A 631 -35.30 -3.99 -22.47
CA GLN A 631 -36.33 -3.14 -23.06
C GLN A 631 -36.13 -1.66 -22.69
N SER A 632 -35.77 -1.40 -21.43
CA SER A 632 -35.50 -0.06 -20.92
C SER A 632 -34.50 -0.10 -19.77
N ILE A 633 -33.91 1.06 -19.47
CA ILE A 633 -33.13 1.30 -18.26
C ILE A 633 -33.71 2.50 -17.51
N GLU A 634 -33.63 2.49 -16.19
CA GLU A 634 -34.05 3.58 -15.33
C GLU A 634 -32.98 3.85 -14.26
N ILE A 635 -32.71 5.13 -13.96
CA ILE A 635 -31.85 5.52 -12.84
C ILE A 635 -32.72 5.52 -11.58
N THR A 636 -32.73 4.40 -10.86
CA THR A 636 -33.57 4.19 -9.66
C THR A 636 -32.96 4.78 -8.40
N LYS A 637 -31.65 5.06 -8.41
CA LYS A 637 -30.96 5.89 -7.41
C LYS A 637 -29.98 6.82 -8.12
N LEU A 638 -30.09 8.13 -7.86
CA LEU A 638 -29.15 9.13 -8.37
C LEU A 638 -27.76 8.96 -7.72
N PRO A 639 -26.68 9.37 -8.42
CA PRO A 639 -25.37 9.43 -7.81
C PRO A 639 -25.33 10.43 -6.66
N THR A 640 -24.45 10.19 -5.70
CA THR A 640 -24.28 11.06 -4.52
C THR A 640 -23.80 12.47 -4.86
N LYS A 641 -23.06 12.61 -5.97
CA LYS A 641 -22.53 13.90 -6.44
C LYS A 641 -23.33 14.44 -7.63
N LEU A 642 -24.09 15.52 -7.39
CA LEU A 642 -24.85 16.25 -8.41
C LEU A 642 -24.29 17.66 -8.69
N ASN A 643 -23.33 18.13 -7.87
CA ASN A 643 -22.64 19.41 -8.07
C ASN A 643 -21.14 19.16 -8.21
N TYR A 644 -20.55 19.77 -9.22
CA TYR A 644 -19.16 19.59 -9.65
C TYR A 644 -18.49 20.95 -9.74
N LEU A 645 -17.22 21.03 -9.38
CA LEU A 645 -16.38 22.18 -9.67
C LEU A 645 -15.88 22.13 -11.12
N GLN A 646 -15.51 23.28 -11.67
CA GLN A 646 -14.88 23.34 -12.99
C GLN A 646 -13.61 22.48 -13.02
N GLY A 647 -13.51 21.56 -13.97
CA GLY A 647 -12.40 20.61 -14.10
C GLY A 647 -12.57 19.27 -13.37
N ASP A 648 -13.65 19.08 -12.59
CA ASP A 648 -13.91 17.80 -11.92
C ASP A 648 -14.17 16.66 -12.91
N GLY A 649 -13.82 15.42 -12.52
CA GLY A 649 -14.25 14.20 -13.21
C GLY A 649 -15.71 13.83 -12.89
N VAL A 650 -16.34 13.03 -13.75
CA VAL A 650 -17.69 12.50 -13.50
C VAL A 650 -17.65 11.52 -12.32
N ASN A 651 -18.68 11.54 -11.47
CA ASN A 651 -18.83 10.60 -10.37
C ASN A 651 -20.22 9.96 -10.45
N ILE A 652 -20.23 8.63 -10.58
CA ILE A 652 -21.45 7.81 -10.65
C ILE A 652 -21.64 6.94 -9.40
N ASP A 653 -20.97 7.29 -8.29
CA ASP A 653 -20.98 6.48 -7.07
C ASP A 653 -22.39 6.41 -6.46
N GLU A 654 -22.74 5.19 -6.03
CA GLU A 654 -24.06 4.80 -5.54
C GLU A 654 -25.22 5.01 -6.53
N MET A 655 -24.93 5.39 -7.77
CA MET A 655 -25.94 5.38 -8.82
C MET A 655 -26.38 3.94 -9.05
N VAL A 656 -27.69 3.73 -9.02
CA VAL A 656 -28.28 2.42 -9.34
C VAL A 656 -29.08 2.59 -10.61
N VAL A 657 -28.71 1.80 -11.62
CA VAL A 657 -29.46 1.69 -12.86
C VAL A 657 -30.14 0.33 -12.88
N THR A 658 -31.44 0.31 -13.12
CA THR A 658 -32.24 -0.90 -13.19
C THR A 658 -32.70 -1.10 -14.62
N GLY A 659 -32.35 -2.24 -15.20
CA GLY A 659 -32.81 -2.69 -16.51
C GLY A 659 -34.13 -3.45 -16.38
N THR A 660 -35.09 -3.12 -17.23
CA THR A 660 -36.33 -3.90 -17.39
C THR A 660 -36.25 -4.69 -18.69
N TYR A 661 -36.60 -5.96 -18.64
CA TYR A 661 -36.43 -6.86 -19.77
C TYR A 661 -37.77 -7.33 -20.37
N SER A 662 -37.74 -7.96 -21.54
CA SER A 662 -38.93 -8.33 -22.32
C SER A 662 -39.88 -9.32 -21.66
N ASP A 663 -39.45 -10.03 -20.61
CA ASP A 663 -40.30 -10.91 -19.78
C ASP A 663 -40.93 -10.19 -18.57
N GLY A 664 -40.68 -8.88 -18.42
CA GLY A 664 -41.16 -8.07 -17.31
C GLY A 664 -40.31 -8.16 -16.05
N THR A 665 -39.19 -8.90 -16.06
CA THR A 665 -38.25 -8.92 -14.94
C THR A 665 -37.38 -7.66 -14.92
N THR A 666 -36.86 -7.33 -13.74
CA THR A 666 -35.95 -6.20 -13.53
C THR A 666 -34.65 -6.65 -12.89
N LYS A 667 -33.53 -6.08 -13.31
CA LYS A 667 -32.19 -6.37 -12.76
C LYS A 667 -31.41 -5.07 -12.55
N VAL A 668 -30.54 -5.04 -11.53
CA VAL A 668 -29.56 -3.96 -11.41
C VAL A 668 -28.47 -4.17 -12.46
N GLU A 669 -28.23 -3.14 -13.27
CA GLU A 669 -27.24 -3.15 -14.33
C GLU A 669 -25.89 -2.63 -13.83
N ASN A 670 -24.81 -3.19 -14.38
CA ASN A 670 -23.47 -2.70 -14.12
C ASN A 670 -23.19 -1.49 -15.02
N VAL A 671 -22.87 -0.34 -14.43
CA VAL A 671 -22.60 0.91 -15.13
C VAL A 671 -21.16 1.33 -14.85
N THR A 672 -20.39 1.60 -15.90
CA THR A 672 -19.05 2.18 -15.82
C THR A 672 -19.04 3.57 -16.44
N ASP A 673 -17.94 4.31 -16.28
CA ASP A 673 -17.75 5.65 -16.86
C ASP A 673 -17.91 5.64 -18.40
N ASP A 674 -17.56 4.54 -19.06
CA ASP A 674 -17.72 4.36 -20.51
C ASP A 674 -19.19 4.39 -20.96
N ASN A 675 -20.13 4.13 -20.04
CA ASN A 675 -21.56 4.22 -20.30
C ASN A 675 -22.11 5.65 -20.19
N ILE A 676 -21.30 6.62 -19.74
CA ILE A 676 -21.74 7.97 -19.42
C ILE A 676 -21.32 8.94 -20.52
N THR A 677 -22.28 9.72 -21.00
CA THR A 677 -22.06 10.75 -22.01
C THR A 677 -22.70 12.07 -21.58
N GLY A 678 -22.21 13.19 -22.13
CA GLY A 678 -22.74 14.52 -21.84
C GLY A 678 -22.14 15.22 -20.62
N PHE A 679 -21.23 14.56 -19.89
CA PHE A 679 -20.48 15.21 -18.80
C PHE A 679 -19.30 16.00 -19.36
N ASN A 680 -19.29 17.31 -19.11
CA ASN A 680 -18.18 18.20 -19.42
C ASN A 680 -18.09 19.29 -18.35
N SER A 681 -17.06 19.21 -17.52
CA SER A 681 -16.79 20.14 -16.43
C SER A 681 -15.87 21.30 -16.83
N ALA A 682 -15.44 21.40 -18.09
CA ALA A 682 -14.56 22.49 -18.54
C ALA A 682 -15.25 23.87 -18.54
N THR A 683 -16.59 23.89 -18.53
CA THR A 683 -17.39 25.13 -18.56
C THR A 683 -18.50 25.08 -17.51
N LEU A 684 -18.69 26.18 -16.78
CA LEU A 684 -19.77 26.34 -15.79
C LEU A 684 -21.14 26.18 -16.43
N LYS A 685 -21.99 25.33 -15.85
CA LYS A 685 -23.32 25.02 -16.39
C LYS A 685 -24.23 24.38 -15.35
N LYS A 686 -25.31 25.08 -14.97
CA LYS A 686 -26.37 24.52 -14.10
C LYS A 686 -27.33 23.64 -14.90
N GLY A 687 -27.70 22.49 -14.33
CA GLY A 687 -28.63 21.54 -14.93
C GLY A 687 -28.12 20.87 -16.21
N LEU A 688 -26.82 20.65 -16.34
CA LEU A 688 -26.20 19.89 -17.43
C LEU A 688 -26.78 18.46 -17.45
N PRO A 689 -27.43 18.02 -18.55
CA PRO A 689 -27.96 16.67 -18.65
C PRO A 689 -26.84 15.66 -18.92
N ILE A 690 -26.76 14.63 -18.08
CA ILE A 690 -25.86 13.49 -18.19
C ILE A 690 -26.67 12.28 -18.63
N THR A 691 -26.17 11.52 -19.61
CA THR A 691 -26.89 10.39 -20.21
C THR A 691 -26.12 9.10 -19.99
N VAL A 692 -26.78 8.11 -19.39
CA VAL A 692 -26.32 6.73 -19.25
C VAL A 692 -26.81 5.93 -20.45
N THR A 693 -25.93 5.16 -21.10
CA THR A 693 -26.27 4.29 -22.24
C THR A 693 -25.85 2.85 -21.97
N LEU A 694 -26.81 1.91 -21.97
CA LEU A 694 -26.57 0.47 -21.80
C LEU A 694 -27.43 -0.32 -22.79
N GLY A 695 -26.81 -1.23 -23.54
CA GLY A 695 -27.53 -2.08 -24.51
C GLY A 695 -28.35 -1.29 -25.56
N GLY A 696 -27.92 -0.06 -25.90
CA GLY A 696 -28.66 0.84 -26.80
C GLY A 696 -29.85 1.58 -26.17
N LYS A 697 -30.12 1.40 -24.87
CA LYS A 697 -31.14 2.12 -24.10
C LYS A 697 -30.51 3.25 -23.31
N THR A 698 -31.26 4.32 -23.07
CA THR A 698 -30.75 5.53 -22.39
C THR A 698 -31.61 5.95 -21.22
N ALA A 699 -30.98 6.54 -20.22
CA ALA A 699 -31.61 7.28 -19.12
C ALA A 699 -30.75 8.50 -18.78
N SER A 700 -31.35 9.58 -18.27
CA SER A 700 -30.62 10.83 -18.02
C SER A 700 -30.93 11.43 -16.66
N PHE A 701 -29.96 12.14 -16.10
CA PHE A 701 -30.09 12.96 -14.89
C PHE A 701 -29.38 14.31 -15.09
N LYS A 702 -29.52 15.24 -14.16
CA LYS A 702 -28.94 16.58 -14.27
C LYS A 702 -27.88 16.82 -13.19
N VAL A 703 -26.80 17.50 -13.58
CA VAL A 703 -25.73 17.95 -12.68
C VAL A 703 -25.47 19.44 -12.83
N ASN A 704 -24.80 20.06 -11.87
CA ASN A 704 -24.35 21.45 -11.96
C ASN A 704 -22.82 21.52 -11.99
N ILE A 705 -22.24 22.27 -12.93
CA ILE A 705 -20.83 22.66 -12.95
C ILE A 705 -20.74 24.11 -12.43
N LEU A 706 -20.08 24.29 -11.28
CA LEU A 706 -20.02 25.53 -10.52
C LEU A 706 -18.56 25.97 -10.34
N ASP A 707 -18.34 27.26 -10.12
CA ASP A 707 -17.05 27.85 -9.72
C ASP A 707 -16.81 27.70 -8.22
N GLU A 708 -17.89 27.68 -7.43
CA GLU A 708 -17.89 27.39 -5.99
C GLU A 708 -19.09 26.51 -5.59
N LEU A 709 -18.91 25.57 -4.65
CA LEU A 709 -20.00 24.69 -4.17
C LEU A 709 -20.79 25.38 -3.04
N PRO A 710 -22.14 25.46 -3.11
CA PRO A 710 -22.96 26.02 -2.02
C PRO A 710 -22.92 25.14 -0.75
N GLY A 711 -23.02 25.78 0.42
CA GLY A 711 -22.84 25.22 1.77
C GLY A 711 -23.56 23.89 2.03
N SER A 712 -22.87 22.96 2.69
CA SER A 712 -23.15 21.52 2.56
C SER A 712 -23.54 20.80 3.85
N ALA A 713 -23.65 21.46 5.02
CA ALA A 713 -24.13 20.81 6.25
C ALA A 713 -24.78 21.77 7.27
N SER A 714 -25.97 21.39 7.78
CA SER A 714 -26.60 22.06 8.94
C SER A 714 -26.10 21.47 10.26
N VAL A 715 -25.85 22.32 11.26
CA VAL A 715 -25.36 21.91 12.59
C VAL A 715 -26.27 22.44 13.71
N PRO A 716 -26.54 21.67 14.80
CA PRO A 716 -25.84 20.46 15.25
C PRO A 716 -25.99 19.26 14.32
N GLY A 717 -24.91 18.51 14.10
CA GLY A 717 -24.90 17.40 13.15
C GLY A 717 -23.51 16.89 12.80
N ARG A 718 -23.47 15.69 12.21
CA ARG A 718 -22.25 15.05 11.70
C ARG A 718 -21.92 15.58 10.31
N ILE A 719 -20.63 15.84 10.09
CA ILE A 719 -20.04 16.23 8.84
C ILE A 719 -18.99 15.17 8.48
N GLU A 720 -19.22 14.45 7.40
CA GLU A 720 -18.22 13.54 6.87
C GLU A 720 -16.97 14.34 6.51
N GLY A 721 -15.79 13.88 6.94
CA GLY A 721 -14.52 14.56 6.69
C GLY A 721 -14.24 14.78 5.20
N VAL A 722 -14.99 14.06 4.38
CA VAL A 722 -14.93 14.03 2.93
C VAL A 722 -15.67 15.14 2.22
N ASN A 723 -16.55 15.81 2.95
CA ASN A 723 -17.43 16.84 2.41
C ASN A 723 -16.86 18.25 2.61
N TYR A 724 -15.54 18.44 2.44
CA TYR A 724 -14.90 19.76 2.50
C TYR A 724 -15.22 20.60 1.24
N ASN A 725 -15.28 21.92 1.42
CA ASN A 725 -15.48 22.91 0.35
C ASN A 725 -14.16 23.34 -0.30
N SER A 726 -13.06 23.36 0.47
CA SER A 726 -11.71 23.61 -0.03
C SER A 726 -10.69 22.87 0.84
N LYS A 727 -9.50 22.60 0.31
CA LYS A 727 -8.46 21.86 1.03
C LYS A 727 -7.07 22.22 0.54
N LYS A 728 -6.06 21.99 1.38
CA LYS A 728 -4.63 21.99 1.00
C LYS A 728 -3.99 20.62 0.73
N PRO A 729 -4.37 19.50 1.39
CA PRO A 729 -3.83 18.20 0.99
C PRO A 729 -4.16 17.92 -0.48
N ASP A 730 -3.24 17.32 -1.24
CA ASP A 730 -3.54 16.80 -2.59
C ASP A 730 -4.21 15.42 -2.53
N SER A 731 -3.99 14.67 -1.44
CA SER A 731 -4.33 13.25 -1.33
C SER A 731 -5.63 13.02 -0.59
N VAL A 732 -6.74 12.96 -1.33
CA VAL A 732 -8.05 12.76 -0.72
C VAL A 732 -8.87 11.65 -1.39
N PHE A 733 -9.21 10.66 -0.55
CA PHE A 733 -10.11 9.50 -0.65
C PHE A 733 -9.65 8.13 -1.19
N ARG A 734 -10.02 7.09 -0.40
CA ARG A 734 -10.48 5.78 -0.86
C ARG A 734 -11.32 5.05 0.21
N ASN A 735 -12.08 4.05 -0.26
CA ASN A 735 -13.02 3.16 0.40
C ASN A 735 -12.35 2.18 1.41
N PHE A 736 -12.03 2.63 2.63
CA PHE A 736 -11.29 1.81 3.61
C PHE A 736 -12.22 0.98 4.51
N PRO A 737 -11.84 -0.27 4.85
CA PRO A 737 -12.52 -1.02 5.90
C PRO A 737 -12.45 -0.20 7.19
N ASN A 738 -13.61 0.13 7.75
CA ASN A 738 -13.69 0.64 9.11
C ASN A 738 -13.94 -0.55 10.05
N ASN A 739 -13.67 -0.36 11.34
CA ASN A 739 -13.96 -1.40 12.34
C ASN A 739 -15.46 -1.48 12.69
N ASP A 740 -16.30 -0.66 12.04
CA ASP A 740 -17.73 -0.51 12.33
C ASP A 740 -18.59 -1.36 11.35
N GLY A 741 -17.97 -2.32 10.64
CA GLY A 741 -18.68 -3.31 9.82
C GLY A 741 -18.98 -2.89 8.38
N GLY A 742 -18.37 -1.82 7.88
CA GLY A 742 -18.56 -1.32 6.51
C GLY A 742 -17.30 -0.69 5.93
N ARG A 743 -17.41 -0.14 4.71
CA ARG A 743 -16.38 0.72 4.17
C ARG A 743 -16.86 2.17 4.22
N ALA A 744 -15.96 3.08 4.58
CA ALA A 744 -16.28 4.51 4.70
C ALA A 744 -15.28 5.35 3.90
N TRP A 745 -15.76 6.50 3.43
CA TRP A 745 -14.93 7.53 2.82
C TRP A 745 -14.20 8.29 3.93
N ILE A 746 -12.88 8.29 3.88
CA ILE A 746 -12.02 8.83 4.94
C ILE A 746 -10.86 9.65 4.35
N VAL A 747 -10.44 10.70 5.05
CA VAL A 747 -9.23 11.47 4.73
C VAL A 747 -8.04 10.69 5.30
N THR A 748 -7.12 10.23 4.45
CA THR A 748 -6.20 9.13 4.81
C THR A 748 -4.78 9.55 5.19
N ALA A 749 -4.43 10.80 4.94
CA ALA A 749 -3.05 11.28 5.06
C ALA A 749 -3.03 12.77 5.38
N MET A 750 -3.57 13.16 6.54
CA MET A 750 -3.41 14.54 7.02
C MET A 750 -1.97 14.74 7.50
N GLU A 751 -1.22 15.58 6.80
CA GLU A 751 0.15 15.96 7.14
C GLU A 751 0.23 17.31 7.84
N LYS A 752 1.36 17.56 8.52
CA LYS A 752 1.56 18.82 9.26
C LYS A 752 1.48 20.02 8.31
N GLY A 753 0.62 20.98 8.65
CA GLY A 753 0.42 22.20 7.89
C GLY A 753 -0.58 22.06 6.73
N GLU A 754 -1.24 20.91 6.60
CA GLU A 754 -2.41 20.73 5.75
C GLU A 754 -3.69 21.20 6.44
N TRP A 755 -4.71 21.51 5.66
CA TRP A 755 -6.00 21.99 6.18
C TRP A 755 -7.17 21.61 5.27
N MET A 756 -8.37 21.59 5.85
CA MET A 756 -9.64 21.38 5.15
C MET A 756 -10.67 22.43 5.61
N GLU A 757 -11.40 23.02 4.68
CA GLU A 757 -12.49 23.97 4.98
C GLU A 757 -13.86 23.37 4.72
N TYR A 758 -14.83 23.71 5.58
CA TYR A 758 -16.22 23.27 5.50
C TYR A 758 -17.13 24.49 5.71
N ASN A 759 -18.15 24.65 4.88
CA ASN A 759 -19.20 25.65 5.07
C ASN A 759 -20.34 25.01 5.86
N VAL A 760 -20.67 25.58 7.03
CA VAL A 760 -21.69 25.05 7.95
C VAL A 760 -22.75 26.10 8.23
N ASP A 761 -24.02 25.67 8.33
CA ASP A 761 -25.12 26.51 8.76
C ASP A 761 -25.52 26.16 10.19
N VAL A 762 -25.24 27.06 11.13
CA VAL A 762 -25.51 26.88 12.57
C VAL A 762 -26.95 27.29 12.86
N ALA A 763 -27.77 26.33 13.30
CA ALA A 763 -29.20 26.53 13.51
C ALA A 763 -29.53 27.43 14.71
N LYS A 764 -28.64 27.55 15.70
CA LYS A 764 -28.88 28.31 16.92
C LYS A 764 -27.56 28.71 17.57
N SER A 765 -27.47 29.94 18.06
CA SER A 765 -26.31 30.38 18.84
C SER A 765 -26.18 29.58 20.14
N GLY A 766 -25.00 29.06 20.46
CA GLY A 766 -24.81 28.21 21.63
C GLY A 766 -23.38 27.71 21.85
N PHE A 767 -23.22 26.86 22.86
CA PHE A 767 -21.99 26.13 23.10
C PHE A 767 -22.04 24.79 22.36
N TYR A 768 -20.95 24.43 21.73
CA TYR A 768 -20.83 23.19 20.96
C TYR A 768 -19.58 22.43 21.37
N GLN A 769 -19.63 21.11 21.27
CA GLN A 769 -18.44 20.25 21.33
C GLN A 769 -18.18 19.68 19.94
N VAL A 770 -16.90 19.64 19.54
CA VAL A 770 -16.48 19.02 18.29
C VAL A 770 -16.02 17.60 18.59
N ASN A 771 -16.70 16.61 18.03
CA ASN A 771 -16.32 15.20 18.13
C ASN A 771 -15.64 14.77 16.83
N TYR A 772 -14.41 14.28 16.91
CA TYR A 772 -13.64 13.80 15.75
C TYR A 772 -13.54 12.29 15.78
N ARG A 773 -13.90 11.64 14.68
CA ARG A 773 -13.63 10.21 14.46
C ARG A 773 -12.34 10.09 13.66
N VAL A 774 -11.25 9.73 14.33
CA VAL A 774 -9.89 9.79 13.76
C VAL A 774 -9.11 8.50 14.03
N ALA A 775 -8.03 8.28 13.27
CA ALA A 775 -7.12 7.16 13.47
C ALA A 775 -5.66 7.59 13.22
N THR A 776 -4.75 7.16 14.09
CA THR A 776 -3.32 7.44 14.00
C THR A 776 -2.47 6.43 14.79
N TRP A 777 -1.27 6.13 14.28
CA TRP A 777 -0.31 5.29 15.00
C TRP A 777 0.50 6.06 16.05
N ARG A 778 0.46 7.40 16.05
CA ARG A 778 1.25 8.27 16.92
C ARG A 778 0.37 9.39 17.47
N PRO A 779 0.75 10.08 18.55
CA PRO A 779 0.01 11.26 19.01
C PRO A 779 -0.09 12.32 17.90
N ALA A 780 -1.30 12.82 17.68
CA ALA A 780 -1.61 13.85 16.69
C ALA A 780 -2.55 14.92 17.26
N GLU A 781 -2.69 16.05 16.57
CA GLU A 781 -3.48 17.21 16.96
C GLU A 781 -4.13 17.87 15.73
N VAL A 782 -5.40 18.25 15.88
CA VAL A 782 -6.16 19.08 14.93
C VAL A 782 -6.57 20.39 15.59
N GLU A 783 -6.43 21.50 14.87
CA GLU A 783 -6.96 22.81 15.25
C GLU A 783 -8.23 23.11 14.47
N PHE A 784 -9.25 23.61 15.18
CA PHE A 784 -10.54 23.99 14.64
C PHE A 784 -10.67 25.50 14.62
N GLU A 785 -10.87 26.09 13.44
CA GLU A 785 -11.12 27.51 13.24
C GLU A 785 -12.54 27.78 12.76
N VAL A 786 -13.08 28.93 13.15
CA VAL A 786 -14.36 29.47 12.67
C VAL A 786 -14.10 30.84 12.08
N ASP A 787 -14.44 31.03 10.81
CA ASP A 787 -14.25 32.27 10.04
C ASP A 787 -12.80 32.81 10.12
N GLY A 788 -11.83 31.90 10.12
CA GLY A 788 -10.40 32.20 10.23
C GLY A 788 -9.91 32.53 11.65
N VAL A 789 -10.75 32.32 12.67
CA VAL A 789 -10.39 32.49 14.08
C VAL A 789 -10.26 31.12 14.76
N PRO A 790 -9.07 30.71 15.24
CA PRO A 790 -8.88 29.47 15.98
C PRO A 790 -9.74 29.41 17.26
N GLN A 791 -10.42 28.28 17.46
CA GLN A 791 -11.31 28.05 18.60
C GLN A 791 -10.74 27.03 19.59
N THR A 792 -10.25 25.88 19.09
CA THR A 792 -9.76 24.79 19.94
C THR A 792 -8.71 23.94 19.22
N ARG A 793 -7.86 23.27 19.99
CA ARG A 793 -6.89 22.28 19.53
C ARG A 793 -7.15 20.98 20.25
N THR A 794 -7.35 19.90 19.50
CA THR A 794 -7.74 18.60 20.05
C THR A 794 -6.62 17.59 19.81
N PRO A 795 -5.87 17.20 20.85
CA PRO A 795 -4.91 16.11 20.74
C PRO A 795 -5.64 14.75 20.78
N PHE A 796 -5.14 13.79 20.02
CA PHE A 796 -5.67 12.43 19.98
C PHE A 796 -4.57 11.41 19.67
N SER A 797 -4.78 10.17 20.11
CA SER A 797 -3.89 9.04 19.80
C SER A 797 -4.68 7.75 19.89
N THR A 798 -4.74 6.99 18.81
CA THR A 798 -5.41 5.68 18.79
C THR A 798 -4.43 4.51 18.92
N GLY A 799 -3.11 4.79 18.90
CA GLY A 799 -2.03 3.79 18.95
C GLY A 799 -2.05 2.74 17.83
N SER A 800 -2.94 2.91 16.85
CA SER A 800 -3.24 1.97 15.79
C SER A 800 -4.05 2.65 14.68
N TRP A 801 -4.18 2.04 13.51
CA TRP A 801 -5.08 2.54 12.45
C TRP A 801 -6.56 2.25 12.70
N LYS A 802 -6.93 1.91 13.95
CA LYS A 802 -8.32 1.76 14.36
C LYS A 802 -8.91 3.12 14.71
N TYR A 803 -10.11 3.40 14.19
CA TYR A 803 -10.80 4.64 14.49
C TYR A 803 -11.28 4.68 15.94
N ASP A 804 -11.05 5.82 16.57
CA ASP A 804 -11.66 6.17 17.85
C ASP A 804 -12.24 7.59 17.79
N THR A 805 -13.09 7.93 18.75
CA THR A 805 -13.74 9.24 18.83
C THR A 805 -13.11 10.07 19.93
N PHE A 806 -12.69 11.29 19.59
CA PHE A 806 -12.11 12.25 20.53
C PHE A 806 -12.91 13.53 20.51
N SER A 807 -13.18 14.08 21.68
CA SER A 807 -13.96 15.30 21.82
C SER A 807 -13.04 16.48 22.11
N SER A 808 -13.32 17.62 21.50
CA SER A 808 -12.65 18.89 21.81
C SER A 808 -13.11 19.45 23.16
N ASP A 809 -12.41 20.50 23.59
CA ASP A 809 -12.99 21.48 24.51
C ASP A 809 -14.23 22.15 23.90
N THR A 810 -15.08 22.73 24.74
CA THR A 810 -16.28 23.43 24.30
C THR A 810 -15.92 24.68 23.49
N ILE A 811 -16.57 24.85 22.35
CA ILE A 811 -16.49 26.04 21.48
C ILE A 811 -17.80 26.82 21.53
N GLN A 812 -17.80 28.05 21.03
CA GLN A 812 -18.99 28.87 20.88
C GLN A 812 -19.25 29.14 19.39
N LEU A 813 -20.48 28.92 18.95
CA LEU A 813 -20.91 29.22 17.59
C LEU A 813 -22.12 30.16 17.62
N SER A 814 -22.15 31.15 16.73
CA SER A 814 -23.32 31.99 16.48
C SER A 814 -24.24 31.34 15.45
N GLU A 815 -25.51 31.73 15.46
CA GLU A 815 -26.49 31.33 14.46
C GLU A 815 -26.14 31.94 13.08
N GLY A 816 -26.27 31.14 12.03
CA GLY A 816 -25.99 31.56 10.64
C GLY A 816 -24.89 30.74 9.97
N SER A 817 -24.50 31.17 8.78
CA SER A 817 -23.49 30.50 7.96
C SER A 817 -22.08 30.84 8.42
N HIS A 818 -21.25 29.82 8.61
CA HIS A 818 -19.87 29.91 9.06
C HIS A 818 -18.94 29.08 8.18
N LYS A 819 -17.69 29.55 8.04
CA LYS A 819 -16.60 28.76 7.46
C LYS A 819 -15.79 28.11 8.58
N ILE A 820 -15.79 26.80 8.60
CA ILE A 820 -14.97 25.99 9.50
C ILE A 820 -13.68 25.61 8.80
N ARG A 821 -12.53 25.70 9.47
CA ARG A 821 -11.28 25.12 8.98
C ARG A 821 -10.70 24.15 10.00
N LEU A 822 -10.31 22.96 9.55
CA LEU A 822 -9.54 21.99 10.31
C LEU A 822 -8.09 22.05 9.87
N ASN A 823 -7.18 22.55 10.71
CA ASN A 823 -5.73 22.55 10.45
C ASN A 823 -5.07 21.34 11.13
N ALA A 824 -4.24 20.61 10.39
CA ALA A 824 -3.39 19.56 10.96
C ALA A 824 -2.11 20.18 11.52
N ASN A 825 -2.03 20.35 12.83
CA ASN A 825 -0.83 20.89 13.50
C ASN A 825 0.30 19.84 13.59
N THR A 826 -0.07 18.57 13.50
CA THR A 826 0.82 17.42 13.38
C THR A 826 0.35 16.55 12.23
N GLY A 827 1.27 15.82 11.59
CA GLY A 827 0.92 14.93 10.47
C GLY A 827 0.60 13.50 10.89
N PHE A 828 0.42 12.64 9.89
CA PHE A 828 0.26 11.20 10.02
C PHE A 828 -1.01 10.71 10.73
N TRP A 829 -2.17 11.29 10.39
CA TRP A 829 -3.47 10.85 10.90
C TRP A 829 -4.58 10.85 9.84
N ARG A 830 -5.69 10.18 10.18
CA ARG A 830 -6.87 10.02 9.31
C ARG A 830 -8.10 10.64 9.93
N LEU A 831 -8.95 11.28 9.12
CA LEU A 831 -10.27 11.79 9.52
C LEU A 831 -11.38 11.00 8.83
N ASN A 832 -12.31 10.47 9.62
CA ASN A 832 -13.54 9.88 9.09
C ASN A 832 -14.63 10.94 9.00
N TRP A 833 -15.07 11.45 10.14
CA TRP A 833 -16.04 12.53 10.27
C TRP A 833 -15.71 13.38 11.47
N PHE A 834 -16.27 14.59 11.50
CA PHE A 834 -16.39 15.38 12.72
C PHE A 834 -17.85 15.75 12.95
N GLU A 835 -18.26 15.95 14.19
CA GLU A 835 -19.64 16.23 14.56
C GLU A 835 -19.69 17.39 15.55
N LEU A 836 -20.60 18.33 15.29
CA LEU A 836 -20.86 19.47 16.16
C LEU A 836 -22.10 19.17 17.00
N THR A 837 -21.92 18.98 18.30
CA THR A 837 -22.99 18.67 19.25
C THR A 837 -23.26 19.88 20.14
N GLU A 838 -24.50 20.37 20.20
CA GLU A 838 -24.87 21.44 21.15
C GLU A 838 -24.74 20.92 22.59
N VAL A 839 -24.08 21.69 23.46
CA VAL A 839 -23.87 21.37 24.87
C VAL A 839 -24.32 22.51 25.77
N GLN A 840 -24.69 22.19 27.00
CA GLN A 840 -25.00 23.19 28.02
C GLN A 840 -23.70 23.74 28.62
N GLY A 841 -23.61 25.07 28.80
CA GLY A 841 -22.49 25.66 29.52
C GLY A 841 -22.51 25.26 31.00
N LYS A 842 -21.35 24.92 31.56
CA LYS A 842 -21.17 24.59 32.98
C LYS A 842 -21.30 25.85 33.82
N LYS A 843 -21.94 25.78 34.98
CA LYS A 843 -22.13 26.93 35.88
C LYS A 843 -21.02 26.95 36.93
N LEU A 844 -20.30 28.06 37.01
CA LEU A 844 -19.30 28.29 38.05
C LEU A 844 -19.96 28.35 39.43
N SER A 845 -19.43 27.56 40.36
CA SER A 845 -19.82 27.54 41.77
C SER A 845 -18.78 28.23 42.65
N SER A 846 -17.49 27.94 42.47
CA SER A 846 -16.39 28.55 43.24
C SER A 846 -15.03 28.38 42.55
N ILE A 847 -13.99 29.03 43.06
CA ILE A 847 -12.59 28.81 42.66
C ILE A 847 -11.86 28.14 43.82
N THR A 848 -11.12 27.07 43.56
CA THR A 848 -10.30 26.39 44.56
C THR A 848 -9.17 27.32 45.01
N VAL A 849 -9.04 27.50 46.33
CA VAL A 849 -7.97 28.29 46.93
C VAL A 849 -6.67 27.47 46.88
N PRO A 850 -5.58 28.00 46.30
CA PRO A 850 -4.28 27.32 46.30
C PRO A 850 -3.71 27.11 47.69
N ALA A 851 -2.92 26.05 47.85
CA ALA A 851 -2.18 25.80 49.09
C ALA A 851 -1.11 26.89 49.31
N PRO A 852 -0.85 27.29 50.57
CA PRO A 852 0.26 28.20 50.89
C PRO A 852 1.62 27.65 50.47
N VAL A 853 2.55 28.53 50.13
CA VAL A 853 3.92 28.19 49.72
C VAL A 853 4.94 28.87 50.63
N THR A 854 6.07 28.19 50.85
CA THR A 854 7.21 28.71 51.65
C THR A 854 8.44 28.81 50.75
N VAL A 855 9.15 29.93 50.82
CA VAL A 855 10.35 30.21 50.02
C VAL A 855 11.47 30.79 50.89
N PRO A 856 12.74 30.75 50.45
CA PRO A 856 13.82 31.43 51.13
C PRO A 856 13.63 32.95 51.21
N ILE A 857 14.19 33.57 52.25
CA ILE A 857 14.41 35.02 52.27
C ILE A 857 15.25 35.43 51.06
N GLY A 858 14.99 36.61 50.48
CA GLY A 858 15.71 37.06 49.29
C GLY A 858 15.17 36.53 47.96
N THR A 859 14.16 35.65 47.99
CA THR A 859 13.53 35.13 46.77
C THR A 859 13.05 36.25 45.86
N ALA A 860 13.33 36.14 44.55
CA ALA A 860 12.94 37.18 43.62
C ALA A 860 11.40 37.37 43.60
N LYS A 861 10.94 38.63 43.56
CA LYS A 861 9.52 38.99 43.53
C LYS A 861 8.90 38.73 42.14
N THR A 862 8.82 37.47 41.75
CA THR A 862 8.20 36.99 40.50
C THR A 862 7.32 35.78 40.78
N ALA A 863 6.30 35.52 39.96
CA ALA A 863 5.37 34.43 40.20
C ALA A 863 6.06 33.05 40.23
N ALA A 864 7.01 32.84 39.31
CA ALA A 864 7.78 31.60 39.22
C ALA A 864 8.69 31.39 40.45
N ALA A 865 9.45 32.41 40.85
CA ALA A 865 10.37 32.30 41.99
C ALA A 865 9.62 32.13 43.33
N LEU A 866 8.43 32.71 43.46
CA LEU A 866 7.58 32.56 44.63
C LEU A 866 6.79 31.23 44.65
N GLY A 867 6.92 30.39 43.62
CA GLY A 867 6.21 29.11 43.54
C GLY A 867 4.70 29.23 43.37
N LEU A 868 4.21 30.31 42.75
CA LEU A 868 2.78 30.48 42.52
C LEU A 868 2.31 29.52 41.42
N PRO A 869 1.18 28.81 41.59
CA PRO A 869 0.73 27.83 40.60
C PRO A 869 0.25 28.53 39.33
N GLU A 870 0.56 27.98 38.17
CA GLU A 870 0.14 28.53 36.87
C GLU A 870 -1.38 28.38 36.63
N LYS A 871 -2.00 27.39 37.30
CA LYS A 871 -3.43 27.07 37.16
C LYS A 871 -4.11 26.90 38.51
N VAL A 872 -5.40 27.20 38.54
CA VAL A 872 -6.30 26.91 39.66
C VAL A 872 -7.57 26.22 39.16
N ALA A 873 -8.20 25.41 39.99
CA ALA A 873 -9.43 24.72 39.61
C ALA A 873 -10.66 25.62 39.82
N LEU A 874 -11.50 25.74 38.78
CA LEU A 874 -12.87 26.24 38.86
C LEU A 874 -13.79 25.08 39.22
N VAL A 875 -14.53 25.19 40.32
CA VAL A 875 -15.55 24.20 40.71
C VAL A 875 -16.84 24.54 39.98
N THR A 876 -17.34 23.64 39.12
CA THR A 876 -18.58 23.82 38.36
C THR A 876 -19.59 22.72 38.64
N ASP A 877 -20.84 22.90 38.21
CA ASP A 877 -21.88 21.86 38.24
C ASP A 877 -21.56 20.63 37.37
N GLY A 878 -20.63 20.76 36.42
CA GLY A 878 -20.13 19.69 35.55
C GLY A 878 -18.71 19.24 35.87
N GLY A 879 -18.25 19.37 37.12
CA GLY A 879 -16.92 18.98 37.60
C GLY A 879 -15.90 20.13 37.65
N ASN A 880 -14.69 19.85 38.12
CA ASN A 880 -13.63 20.86 38.22
C ASN A 880 -13.00 21.13 36.85
N VAL A 881 -12.68 22.40 36.55
CA VAL A 881 -12.02 22.85 35.32
C VAL A 881 -10.78 23.66 35.68
N ASP A 882 -9.59 23.19 35.33
CA ASP A 882 -8.35 23.94 35.59
C ASP A 882 -8.21 25.14 34.64
N VAL A 883 -7.94 26.30 35.19
CA VAL A 883 -7.81 27.56 34.45
C VAL A 883 -6.53 28.28 34.83
N SER A 884 -5.91 28.94 33.85
CA SER A 884 -4.75 29.80 34.10
C SER A 884 -5.11 30.96 35.04
N VAL A 885 -4.21 31.25 35.96
CA VAL A 885 -4.34 32.38 36.88
C VAL A 885 -3.24 33.40 36.60
N ASN A 886 -3.62 34.67 36.48
CA ASN A 886 -2.69 35.77 36.34
C ASN A 886 -2.44 36.40 37.72
N TRP A 887 -1.25 36.17 38.29
CA TRP A 887 -0.87 36.65 39.62
C TRP A 887 -0.36 38.10 39.60
N ASP A 888 -0.98 38.97 40.40
CA ASP A 888 -0.49 40.33 40.66
C ASP A 888 0.58 40.31 41.75
N VAL A 889 1.78 39.91 41.35
CA VAL A 889 2.93 39.83 42.25
C VAL A 889 3.43 41.22 42.64
N ASN A 890 3.26 42.21 41.76
CA ASN A 890 3.76 43.57 41.99
C ASN A 890 3.00 44.27 43.12
N SER A 891 1.69 44.02 43.25
CA SER A 891 0.87 44.58 44.32
C SER A 891 1.10 43.92 45.69
N ALA A 892 1.77 42.76 45.75
CA ALA A 892 2.02 42.07 47.02
C ALA A 892 2.96 42.90 47.92
N SER A 893 2.74 42.87 49.24
CA SER A 893 3.53 43.62 50.22
C SER A 893 4.95 43.12 50.43
N TYR A 894 5.38 42.10 49.67
CA TYR A 894 6.69 41.46 49.80
C TYR A 894 7.84 42.38 49.38
N ASP A 895 8.87 42.44 50.21
CA ASP A 895 10.16 43.06 49.91
C ASP A 895 11.26 41.98 49.84
N PRO A 896 11.80 41.68 48.64
CA PRO A 896 12.85 40.67 48.48
C PRO A 896 14.20 41.12 49.06
N THR A 897 14.38 42.39 49.47
CA THR A 897 15.63 42.86 50.07
C THR A 897 15.66 42.73 51.59
N SER A 898 14.51 42.46 52.22
CA SER A 898 14.42 42.32 53.67
C SER A 898 14.99 40.98 54.14
N THR A 899 15.80 41.02 55.20
CA THR A 899 16.45 39.86 55.82
C THR A 899 15.60 39.22 56.93
N THR A 900 14.37 39.68 57.15
CA THR A 900 13.45 39.13 58.16
C THR A 900 12.36 38.30 57.50
N ALA A 901 11.82 37.32 58.23
CA ALA A 901 10.73 36.51 57.74
C ALA A 901 9.48 37.36 57.41
N GLN A 902 8.82 37.05 56.30
CA GLN A 902 7.65 37.77 55.79
C GLN A 902 6.55 36.78 55.40
N THR A 903 5.30 37.07 55.77
CA THR A 903 4.13 36.38 55.23
C THR A 903 3.25 37.40 54.52
N PHE A 904 2.89 37.11 53.28
CA PHE A 904 2.13 38.02 52.42
C PHE A 904 1.17 37.24 51.52
N THR A 905 0.19 37.93 50.98
CA THR A 905 -0.79 37.36 50.06
C THR A 905 -0.56 37.90 48.66
N VAL A 906 -0.57 37.01 47.66
CA VAL A 906 -0.60 37.38 46.25
C VAL A 906 -2.01 37.13 45.72
N THR A 907 -2.60 38.11 45.04
CA THR A 907 -3.92 37.97 44.43
C THR A 907 -3.76 37.57 42.97
N GLY A 908 -4.60 36.65 42.50
CA GLY A 908 -4.62 36.17 41.14
C GLY A 908 -5.99 36.37 40.50
N LYS A 909 -6.02 36.77 39.23
CA LYS A 909 -7.25 36.88 38.45
C LYS A 909 -7.37 35.70 37.50
N VAL A 910 -8.56 35.11 37.42
CA VAL A 910 -8.89 34.06 36.44
C VAL A 910 -9.77 34.61 35.33
N THR A 911 -9.61 34.07 34.13
CA THR A 911 -10.51 34.35 32.99
C THR A 911 -11.35 33.10 32.77
N LEU A 912 -12.67 33.21 32.70
CA LEU A 912 -13.52 32.05 32.49
C LEU A 912 -13.19 31.38 31.15
N PRO A 913 -12.97 30.05 31.14
CA PRO A 913 -12.80 29.32 29.89
C PRO A 913 -14.14 29.22 29.13
N ILE A 914 -14.06 29.02 27.82
CA ILE A 914 -15.25 28.79 26.97
C ILE A 914 -16.02 27.57 27.49
N GLY A 915 -17.35 27.66 27.53
CA GLY A 915 -18.21 26.63 28.09
C GLY A 915 -18.42 26.72 29.61
N VAL A 916 -17.77 27.65 30.32
CA VAL A 916 -18.10 27.97 31.72
C VAL A 916 -18.81 29.32 31.79
N THR A 917 -20.01 29.30 32.34
CA THR A 917 -20.82 30.48 32.62
C THR A 917 -20.72 30.84 34.10
N ASN A 918 -20.84 32.13 34.42
CA ASN A 918 -20.86 32.61 35.80
C ASN A 918 -22.21 33.30 36.12
N PRO A 919 -23.33 32.55 36.07
CA PRO A 919 -24.66 33.13 36.27
C PRO A 919 -24.85 33.66 37.70
N ASN A 920 -24.05 33.17 38.65
CA ASN A 920 -24.13 33.53 40.07
C ASN A 920 -23.16 34.66 40.46
N SER A 921 -22.46 35.28 39.50
CA SER A 921 -21.51 36.37 39.75
C SER A 921 -20.41 36.06 40.79
N VAL A 922 -19.91 34.81 40.79
CA VAL A 922 -18.76 34.38 41.59
C VAL A 922 -17.54 35.26 41.26
N PRO A 923 -16.83 35.84 42.25
CA PRO A 923 -15.63 36.63 41.99
C PRO A 923 -14.57 35.83 41.23
N LEU A 924 -14.04 36.39 40.14
CA LEU A 924 -12.99 35.76 39.31
C LEU A 924 -11.57 36.04 39.84
N THR A 925 -11.43 36.02 41.16
CA THR A 925 -10.17 36.28 41.86
C THR A 925 -9.91 35.18 42.88
N THR A 926 -8.66 34.79 43.01
CA THR A 926 -8.16 33.88 44.04
C THR A 926 -6.94 34.50 44.73
N SER A 927 -6.50 33.91 45.82
CA SER A 927 -5.34 34.40 46.57
C SER A 927 -4.54 33.26 47.16
N ILE A 928 -3.22 33.44 47.24
CA ILE A 928 -2.30 32.46 47.83
C ILE A 928 -1.44 33.16 48.89
N SER A 929 -1.25 32.48 50.03
CA SER A 929 -0.36 32.93 51.10
C SER A 929 1.06 32.43 50.82
N VAL A 930 2.04 33.33 50.88
CA VAL A 930 3.46 33.04 50.68
C VAL A 930 4.22 33.43 51.95
N SER A 931 5.06 32.53 52.44
CA SER A 931 5.95 32.76 53.57
C SER A 931 7.41 32.73 53.13
N ALA A 932 8.12 33.86 53.22
CA ALA A 932 9.56 33.92 53.02
C ALA A 932 10.27 33.81 54.38
N ARG A 933 11.12 32.81 54.59
CA ARG A 933 11.91 32.63 55.84
C ARG A 933 13.33 32.11 55.57
N ALA A 934 14.20 32.21 56.56
CA ALA A 934 15.53 31.62 56.50
C ALA A 934 15.46 30.09 56.53
N ALA A 935 16.48 29.45 55.97
CA ALA A 935 16.62 28.00 56.02
C ALA A 935 16.92 27.54 57.47
N GLU A 936 16.20 26.54 57.95
CA GLU A 936 16.37 26.01 59.30
C GLU A 936 17.24 24.74 59.27
N LEU A 937 18.01 24.51 60.34
CA LEU A 937 18.82 23.31 60.48
C LEU A 937 17.95 22.09 60.73
N VAL A 938 18.07 21.11 59.84
CA VAL A 938 17.51 19.76 59.99
C VAL A 938 18.47 18.87 60.75
N ALA A 939 19.77 18.94 60.44
CA ALA A 939 20.82 18.20 61.13
C ALA A 939 22.13 19.00 61.12
N HIS A 940 22.93 18.89 62.18
CA HIS A 940 24.27 19.47 62.26
C HIS A 940 25.23 18.53 62.98
N TRP A 941 26.14 17.93 62.21
CA TRP A 941 27.17 17.02 62.72
C TRP A 941 28.52 17.71 62.66
N LYS A 942 29.01 18.14 63.82
CA LYS A 942 30.27 18.88 63.97
C LYS A 942 31.50 17.99 63.99
N PHE A 943 31.36 16.75 64.47
CA PHE A 943 32.46 15.82 64.71
C PHE A 943 33.47 16.26 65.79
N ASP A 944 33.00 16.92 66.84
CA ASP A 944 33.79 17.44 67.97
C ASP A 944 33.90 16.46 69.16
N GLU A 945 33.34 15.25 69.06
CA GLU A 945 33.24 14.32 70.20
C GLU A 945 34.61 13.73 70.62
N GLY A 946 35.57 13.67 69.70
CA GLY A 946 36.96 13.22 69.95
C GLY A 946 37.14 11.73 70.27
N SER A 947 36.07 11.00 70.61
CA SER A 947 36.10 9.55 70.89
C SER A 947 34.70 8.92 70.83
N GLY A 948 34.62 7.59 70.88
CA GLY A 948 33.35 6.85 70.90
C GLY A 948 32.85 6.43 69.52
N THR A 949 31.62 5.92 69.46
CA THR A 949 31.02 5.29 68.27
C THR A 949 29.79 6.02 67.72
N THR A 950 29.51 7.23 68.20
CA THR A 950 28.33 8.03 67.83
C THR A 950 28.70 9.43 67.39
N VAL A 951 27.89 10.02 66.50
CA VAL A 951 28.01 11.41 66.04
C VAL A 951 26.75 12.16 66.46
N GLY A 952 26.87 13.12 67.37
CA GLY A 952 25.76 13.89 67.92
C GLY A 952 25.20 14.92 66.94
N ASP A 953 23.88 15.12 67.00
CA ASP A 953 23.20 16.17 66.23
C ASP A 953 23.06 17.47 67.04
N SER A 954 23.78 18.51 66.61
CA SER A 954 23.76 19.85 67.20
C SER A 954 22.58 20.72 66.76
N SER A 955 21.73 20.27 65.83
CA SER A 955 20.55 21.03 65.37
C SER A 955 19.41 21.08 66.39
N GLY A 956 19.41 20.15 67.36
CA GLY A 956 18.33 19.96 68.32
C GLY A 956 17.24 18.97 67.86
N ASN A 957 17.33 18.41 66.65
CA ASN A 957 16.33 17.47 66.11
C ASN A 957 16.63 15.99 66.43
N GLY A 958 17.75 15.68 67.09
CA GLY A 958 18.06 14.34 67.58
C GLY A 958 18.47 13.33 66.50
N ASN A 959 18.98 13.78 65.34
CA ASN A 959 19.45 12.91 64.26
C ASN A 959 20.87 12.38 64.53
N THR A 960 21.06 11.70 65.66
CA THR A 960 22.35 11.12 66.08
C THR A 960 22.74 9.95 65.16
N GLY A 961 23.98 9.95 64.69
CA GLY A 961 24.56 8.90 63.85
C GLY A 961 25.39 7.87 64.60
N THR A 962 25.65 6.75 63.95
CA THR A 962 26.53 5.67 64.43
C THR A 962 27.68 5.43 63.48
N LEU A 963 28.88 5.23 64.03
CA LEU A 963 30.09 4.90 63.28
C LEU A 963 30.14 3.41 62.96
N VAL A 964 30.41 3.07 61.69
CA VAL A 964 30.48 1.69 61.21
C VAL A 964 31.81 1.44 60.50
N ASN A 965 32.44 0.31 60.82
CA ASN A 965 33.76 -0.08 60.30
C ASN A 965 34.87 0.94 60.66
N ASN A 966 34.81 1.47 61.89
CA ASN A 966 35.87 2.21 62.60
C ASN A 966 36.47 3.46 61.89
N PRO A 967 35.67 4.47 61.48
CA PRO A 967 36.19 5.82 61.28
C PRO A 967 36.90 6.32 62.54
N THR A 968 37.95 7.14 62.38
CA THR A 968 38.76 7.61 63.51
C THR A 968 38.62 9.12 63.72
N TRP A 969 38.45 9.53 64.97
CA TRP A 969 38.44 10.93 65.38
C TRP A 969 39.83 11.58 65.22
N THR A 970 39.87 12.84 64.83
CA THR A 970 41.10 13.63 64.73
C THR A 970 40.85 15.07 65.18
N ASP A 971 41.88 15.73 65.67
CA ASP A 971 41.84 17.17 66.01
C ASP A 971 42.06 18.06 64.78
N SER A 972 42.21 17.47 63.58
CA SER A 972 42.33 18.21 62.32
C SER A 972 40.95 18.70 61.88
N GLY A 973 40.59 19.93 62.18
CA GLY A 973 39.26 20.49 61.89
C GLY A 973 38.89 21.59 62.88
N LYS A 974 37.63 22.02 62.90
CA LYS A 974 37.13 23.09 63.78
C LYS A 974 36.54 22.52 65.08
N GLY A 975 37.40 22.06 65.97
CA GLY A 975 37.00 21.39 67.22
C GLY A 975 37.13 19.88 67.14
N GLY A 976 37.15 19.33 65.93
CA GLY A 976 37.48 17.94 65.58
C GLY A 976 37.18 17.68 64.10
N ALA A 977 37.43 16.46 63.65
CA ALA A 977 36.89 15.93 62.39
C ALA A 977 36.87 14.40 62.45
N LEU A 978 36.19 13.80 61.47
CA LEU A 978 36.15 12.36 61.31
C LEU A 978 36.95 11.92 60.08
N ALA A 979 37.90 11.00 60.29
CA ALA A 979 38.71 10.42 59.23
C ALA A 979 38.13 9.09 58.75
N PHE A 980 37.96 8.98 57.44
CA PHE A 980 37.41 7.80 56.77
C PHE A 980 38.50 7.06 55.99
N SER A 981 38.51 5.74 56.08
CA SER A 981 39.34 4.86 55.26
C SER A 981 38.73 3.48 55.08
N GLY A 982 39.04 2.79 53.98
CA GLY A 982 38.73 1.36 53.83
C GLY A 982 37.24 0.98 53.96
N GLY A 983 36.33 1.86 53.53
CA GLY A 983 34.88 1.63 53.60
C GLY A 983 34.23 1.92 54.96
N SER A 984 34.98 2.52 55.89
CA SER A 984 34.44 3.10 57.12
C SER A 984 33.39 4.18 56.80
N ARG A 985 32.35 4.33 57.62
CA ARG A 985 31.26 5.30 57.36
C ARG A 985 30.52 5.73 58.62
N ALA A 986 29.77 6.82 58.55
CA ALA A 986 28.79 7.22 59.54
C ALA A 986 27.37 7.05 58.97
N GLU A 987 26.48 6.40 59.71
CA GLU A 987 25.10 6.12 59.30
C GLU A 987 24.10 6.87 60.20
N PHE A 988 23.10 7.49 59.58
CA PHE A 988 22.04 8.26 60.24
C PHE A 988 20.68 7.71 59.80
N ASN A 989 19.87 7.25 60.76
CA ASN A 989 18.56 6.68 60.46
C ASN A 989 17.59 7.75 59.94
N SER A 990 16.69 7.33 59.05
CA SER A 990 15.55 8.18 58.63
C SER A 990 14.73 8.63 59.84
N SER A 991 14.25 9.87 59.83
CA SER A 991 13.39 10.42 60.88
C SER A 991 12.23 11.21 60.28
N ALA A 992 11.42 11.90 61.09
CA ALA A 992 10.37 12.79 60.56
C ALA A 992 10.94 14.16 60.13
N THR A 993 12.13 14.52 60.61
CA THR A 993 12.85 15.75 60.25
C THR A 993 13.81 15.51 59.09
N LEU A 994 14.55 14.41 59.14
CA LEU A 994 15.42 13.92 58.08
C LEU A 994 14.56 13.22 57.02
N ASN A 995 14.72 13.51 55.72
CA ASN A 995 13.94 12.90 54.63
C ASN A 995 12.53 13.46 54.39
N LYS A 996 12.25 14.72 54.74
CA LYS A 996 10.98 15.38 54.38
C LYS A 996 10.83 15.57 52.86
N THR A 997 9.59 15.64 52.39
CA THR A 997 9.33 16.07 51.01
C THR A 997 9.58 17.58 50.86
N GLY A 998 10.07 17.99 49.69
CA GLY A 998 10.30 19.40 49.36
C GLY A 998 11.74 19.69 48.98
N ASP A 999 12.25 20.81 49.46
CA ASP A 999 13.60 21.32 49.17
C ASP A 999 14.60 20.93 50.26
N GLU A 1000 15.89 20.97 49.94
CA GLU A 1000 16.96 20.64 50.88
C GLU A 1000 18.27 21.29 50.47
N SER A 1001 19.08 21.71 51.44
CA SER A 1001 20.49 22.03 51.19
C SER A 1001 21.41 21.25 52.10
N VAL A 1002 22.55 20.81 51.57
CA VAL A 1002 23.59 20.14 52.33
C VAL A 1002 24.88 20.94 52.22
N SER A 1003 25.46 21.28 53.36
CA SER A 1003 26.75 21.95 53.50
C SER A 1003 27.71 21.02 54.23
N LEU A 1004 28.97 20.95 53.80
CA LEU A 1004 30.01 20.19 54.50
C LEU A 1004 31.40 20.75 54.22
N TRP A 1005 32.34 20.44 55.11
CA TRP A 1005 33.76 20.59 54.87
C TRP A 1005 34.38 19.22 54.60
N PHE A 1006 35.23 19.12 53.59
CA PHE A 1006 36.03 17.91 53.39
C PHE A 1006 37.46 18.21 52.95
N LYS A 1007 38.33 17.22 53.17
CA LYS A 1007 39.74 17.25 52.79
C LYS A 1007 40.23 15.87 52.37
N THR A 1008 40.82 15.77 51.18
CA THR A 1008 41.45 14.52 50.70
C THR A 1008 42.70 14.81 49.87
N SER A 1009 43.64 13.87 49.88
CA SER A 1009 44.81 13.86 48.99
C SER A 1009 44.67 12.84 47.86
N GLN A 1010 43.55 12.08 47.82
CA GLN A 1010 43.38 10.96 46.92
C GLN A 1010 42.37 11.32 45.82
N PRO A 1011 42.75 11.27 44.53
CA PRO A 1011 41.78 11.39 43.45
C PRO A 1011 40.84 10.18 43.46
N ALA A 1012 39.61 10.36 42.98
CA ALA A 1012 38.69 9.24 42.84
C ALA A 1012 39.10 8.37 41.64
N THR A 1013 39.23 7.07 41.85
CA THR A 1013 39.51 6.08 40.79
C THR A 1013 38.22 5.47 40.20
N GLY A 1014 37.08 5.74 40.83
CA GLY A 1014 35.73 5.33 40.43
C GLY A 1014 34.71 6.31 41.02
N THR A 1015 33.49 5.85 41.32
CA THR A 1015 32.53 6.67 42.07
C THR A 1015 32.84 6.59 43.57
N THR A 1016 32.94 7.75 44.23
CA THR A 1016 33.16 7.88 45.67
C THR A 1016 32.07 8.75 46.29
N SER A 1017 31.32 8.23 47.25
CA SER A 1017 30.22 8.94 47.92
C SER A 1017 30.68 9.57 49.23
N ILE A 1018 30.47 10.88 49.36
CA ILE A 1018 30.81 11.63 50.58
C ILE A 1018 29.56 11.87 51.42
N PHE A 1019 28.47 12.33 50.79
CA PHE A 1019 27.15 12.43 51.42
C PHE A 1019 26.14 11.75 50.51
N ARG A 1020 25.50 10.69 51.02
CA ARG A 1020 24.55 9.89 50.25
C ARG A 1020 23.27 9.69 51.03
N ASN A 1021 22.15 9.99 50.40
CA ASN A 1021 20.81 9.61 50.86
C ASN A 1021 20.16 8.73 49.79
N SER A 1022 20.73 7.53 49.62
CA SER A 1022 20.36 6.46 48.71
C SER A 1022 19.63 6.92 47.42
N ASN A 1023 18.30 6.78 47.36
CA ASN A 1023 17.44 7.09 46.21
C ASN A 1023 16.65 8.41 46.40
N ARG A 1024 17.18 9.37 47.16
CA ARG A 1024 16.58 10.69 47.35
C ARG A 1024 17.51 11.77 46.85
N PHE A 1025 18.58 12.02 47.59
CA PHE A 1025 19.52 13.09 47.31
C PHE A 1025 20.95 12.74 47.75
N THR A 1026 21.83 12.61 46.77
CA THR A 1026 23.27 12.46 47.00
C THR A 1026 23.93 13.81 46.78
N ALA A 1027 24.23 14.51 47.88
CA ALA A 1027 24.70 15.89 47.83
C ALA A 1027 26.12 16.01 47.26
N LEU A 1028 27.00 15.03 47.50
CA LEU A 1028 28.36 15.01 46.95
C LEU A 1028 28.83 13.60 46.61
N GLN A 1029 29.15 13.42 45.33
CA GLN A 1029 29.91 12.30 44.79
C GLN A 1029 31.12 12.80 43.99
N LEU A 1030 32.24 12.14 44.17
CA LEU A 1030 33.44 12.30 43.33
C LEU A 1030 33.47 11.17 42.30
N VAL A 1031 33.93 11.48 41.09
CA VAL A 1031 33.93 10.56 39.94
C VAL A 1031 35.31 10.56 39.29
N ALA A 1032 35.69 9.42 38.71
CA ALA A 1032 36.96 9.27 37.99
C ALA A 1032 37.18 10.38 36.96
N GLY A 1033 38.42 10.87 36.87
CA GLY A 1033 38.82 11.93 35.94
C GLY A 1033 38.66 13.35 36.48
N GLY A 1034 38.50 13.55 37.80
CA GLY A 1034 38.45 14.88 38.41
C GLY A 1034 37.10 15.57 38.25
N GLN A 1035 36.01 14.81 38.29
CA GLN A 1035 34.65 15.34 38.27
C GLN A 1035 33.98 15.15 39.63
N ALA A 1036 33.10 16.09 39.98
CA ALA A 1036 32.22 15.99 41.14
C ALA A 1036 30.78 16.26 40.73
N ARG A 1037 29.82 15.74 41.51
CA ARG A 1037 28.40 15.92 41.23
C ARG A 1037 27.53 15.88 42.47
N ALA A 1038 26.37 16.52 42.37
CA ALA A 1038 25.19 16.24 43.19
C ALA A 1038 24.15 15.51 42.33
N ALA A 1039 23.42 14.56 42.90
CA ALA A 1039 22.42 13.77 42.17
C ALA A 1039 21.12 13.59 42.98
N HIS A 1040 19.98 13.56 42.29
CA HIS A 1040 18.68 13.25 42.88
C HIS A 1040 17.91 12.22 42.05
N TRP A 1041 16.99 11.53 42.70
CA TRP A 1041 16.12 10.52 42.09
C TRP A 1041 14.67 10.99 42.17
N PRO A 1042 14.07 11.42 41.04
CA PRO A 1042 12.66 11.77 41.02
C PRO A 1042 11.80 10.50 41.18
N ASN A 1043 10.80 10.57 42.08
CA ASN A 1043 9.70 9.60 42.23
C ASN A 1043 10.08 8.15 42.56
N ASP A 1044 11.10 7.90 43.39
CA ASP A 1044 11.54 6.52 43.75
C ASP A 1044 11.88 5.65 42.52
N SER A 1045 12.29 6.28 41.41
CA SER A 1045 12.74 5.59 40.19
C SER A 1045 14.17 5.08 40.33
N SER A 1046 14.59 4.12 39.49
CA SER A 1046 16.01 3.70 39.42
C SER A 1046 16.90 4.69 38.64
N SER A 1047 16.29 5.70 38.00
CA SER A 1047 16.98 6.72 37.19
C SER A 1047 17.23 7.99 38.00
N TYR A 1048 18.44 8.55 37.90
CA TYR A 1048 18.81 9.78 38.58
C TYR A 1048 19.12 10.91 37.60
N LYS A 1049 19.00 12.14 38.10
CA LYS A 1049 19.52 13.34 37.45
C LYS A 1049 20.70 13.85 38.26
N ALA A 1050 21.80 14.18 37.59
CA ALA A 1050 23.00 14.69 38.23
C ALA A 1050 23.42 16.04 37.65
N LEU A 1051 23.89 16.93 38.52
CA LEU A 1051 24.57 18.17 38.17
C LEU A 1051 26.07 17.94 38.35
N ASN A 1052 26.79 17.74 37.24
CA ASN A 1052 28.23 17.46 37.23
C ASN A 1052 29.03 18.74 37.01
N PHE A 1053 30.23 18.82 37.60
CA PHE A 1053 31.19 19.88 37.34
C PHE A 1053 32.63 19.37 37.50
N PRO A 1054 33.60 19.91 36.75
CA PRO A 1054 35.01 19.58 36.92
C PRO A 1054 35.55 20.19 38.21
N TRP A 1055 36.34 19.43 38.97
CA TRP A 1055 36.92 19.93 40.22
C TRP A 1055 38.26 19.27 40.56
N THR A 1056 39.26 20.08 40.90
CA THR A 1056 40.51 19.63 41.50
C THR A 1056 40.42 19.73 43.03
N TYR A 1057 40.06 18.61 43.67
CA TYR A 1057 39.79 18.54 45.12
C TYR A 1057 40.83 17.72 45.91
N SER A 1058 41.70 16.98 45.23
CA SER A 1058 42.68 16.06 45.85
C SER A 1058 44.00 16.77 46.18
N ASP A 1059 43.93 17.98 46.74
CA ASP A 1059 45.09 18.84 47.02
C ASP A 1059 45.50 18.84 48.50
N ASN A 1060 44.83 18.01 49.31
CA ASN A 1060 45.00 17.91 50.75
C ASN A 1060 44.69 19.21 51.52
N LYS A 1061 43.78 20.04 51.01
CA LYS A 1061 43.23 21.21 51.71
C LYS A 1061 41.77 21.01 52.08
N TRP A 1062 41.30 21.83 53.01
CA TRP A 1062 39.90 21.90 53.37
C TRP A 1062 39.14 22.71 52.31
N HIS A 1063 38.05 22.13 51.82
CA HIS A 1063 37.10 22.80 50.93
C HIS A 1063 35.71 22.83 51.54
N HIS A 1064 35.04 23.98 51.41
CA HIS A 1064 33.63 24.10 51.74
C HIS A 1064 32.79 23.73 50.53
N TYR A 1065 31.85 22.81 50.70
CA TYR A 1065 30.96 22.37 49.63
C TYR A 1065 29.50 22.54 50.05
N VAL A 1066 28.69 23.11 49.16
CA VAL A 1066 27.24 23.18 49.35
C VAL A 1066 26.53 22.67 48.10
N ALA A 1067 25.61 21.73 48.27
CA ALA A 1067 24.59 21.40 47.28
C ALA A 1067 23.23 21.91 47.76
N SER A 1068 22.64 22.84 47.01
CA SER A 1068 21.34 23.45 47.29
C SER A 1068 20.33 22.93 46.27
N TYR A 1069 19.27 22.28 46.73
CA TYR A 1069 18.19 21.75 45.89
C TYR A 1069 16.94 22.63 46.03
N ASP A 1070 16.57 23.30 44.95
CA ASP A 1070 15.28 23.99 44.80
C ASP A 1070 14.48 23.27 43.71
N HIS A 1071 13.33 22.71 44.07
CA HIS A 1071 12.51 21.93 43.15
C HIS A 1071 11.90 22.76 42.02
N LEU A 1072 11.73 24.07 42.22
CA LEU A 1072 11.17 24.99 41.23
C LEU A 1072 12.25 25.57 40.34
N THR A 1073 13.37 26.00 40.94
CA THR A 1073 14.42 26.76 40.23
C THR A 1073 15.67 25.95 39.88
N GLY A 1074 15.80 24.73 40.39
CA GLY A 1074 16.89 23.80 40.09
C GLY A 1074 17.93 23.64 41.20
N MET A 1075 18.95 22.83 40.93
CA MET A 1075 20.07 22.58 41.83
C MET A 1075 21.20 23.58 41.60
N LYS A 1076 21.87 23.96 42.68
CA LYS A 1076 23.10 24.77 42.68
C LYS A 1076 24.18 24.08 43.49
N ILE A 1077 25.42 24.17 43.02
CA ILE A 1077 26.60 23.67 43.72
C ILE A 1077 27.55 24.85 43.94
N TYR A 1078 28.00 24.99 45.18
CA TYR A 1078 28.98 25.97 45.60
C TYR A 1078 30.22 25.28 46.14
N VAL A 1079 31.39 25.82 45.80
CA VAL A 1079 32.69 25.41 46.34
C VAL A 1079 33.41 26.65 46.85
N ASP A 1080 33.91 26.58 48.08
CA ASP A 1080 34.64 27.66 48.77
C ASP A 1080 33.90 29.00 48.70
N GLY A 1081 32.58 28.95 48.95
CA GLY A 1081 31.69 30.12 48.93
C GLY A 1081 31.25 30.58 47.53
N ASN A 1082 31.73 29.99 46.44
CA ASN A 1082 31.45 30.42 45.06
C ASN A 1082 30.52 29.46 44.32
N LEU A 1083 29.56 29.97 43.56
CA LEU A 1083 28.71 29.16 42.68
C LEU A 1083 29.54 28.58 41.53
N VAL A 1084 29.64 27.25 41.45
CA VAL A 1084 30.44 26.55 40.43
C VAL A 1084 29.59 25.78 39.43
N ALA A 1085 28.35 25.44 39.76
CA ALA A 1085 27.41 24.82 38.83
C ALA A 1085 25.95 25.11 39.21
N SER A 1086 25.09 25.19 38.20
CA SER A 1086 23.64 25.32 38.38
C SER A 1086 22.88 24.72 37.20
N ASN A 1087 21.66 24.21 37.43
CA ASN A 1087 20.66 24.04 36.39
C ASN A 1087 19.43 24.90 36.70
N THR A 1088 18.63 25.22 35.67
CA THR A 1088 17.46 26.10 35.78
C THR A 1088 16.21 25.41 35.25
N THR A 1089 15.93 24.22 35.78
CA THR A 1089 14.77 23.42 35.39
C THR A 1089 13.99 23.02 36.64
N ASN A 1090 12.67 22.92 36.50
CA ASN A 1090 11.83 22.35 37.56
C ASN A 1090 12.21 20.87 37.72
N LEU A 1091 12.65 20.50 38.92
CA LEU A 1091 13.12 19.15 39.24
C LEU A 1091 12.05 18.29 39.90
N GLY A 1092 10.96 18.91 40.37
CA GLY A 1092 9.98 18.28 41.27
C GLY A 1092 10.53 18.16 42.70
N PRO A 1093 9.64 18.12 43.72
CA PRO A 1093 10.07 18.06 45.12
C PRO A 1093 10.85 16.77 45.39
N LEU A 1094 11.84 16.82 46.29
CA LEU A 1094 12.46 15.59 46.79
C LEU A 1094 11.37 14.74 47.46
N PRO A 1095 11.35 13.42 47.22
CA PRO A 1095 10.38 12.53 47.84
C PRO A 1095 10.69 12.31 49.33
N THR A 1096 9.69 11.86 50.08
CA THR A 1096 9.91 11.25 51.39
C THR A 1096 10.45 9.83 51.20
N VAL A 1097 11.52 9.46 51.90
CA VAL A 1097 12.10 8.11 51.87
C VAL A 1097 12.42 7.60 53.27
N THR A 1098 12.51 6.27 53.44
CA THR A 1098 12.88 5.63 54.71
C THR A 1098 14.36 5.22 54.78
N ASN A 1099 15.16 5.58 53.78
CA ASN A 1099 16.58 5.25 53.69
C ASN A 1099 17.44 6.07 54.67
N LYS A 1100 18.60 5.51 55.01
CA LYS A 1100 19.60 6.20 55.84
C LYS A 1100 20.36 7.26 55.04
N ILE A 1101 20.81 8.30 55.73
CA ILE A 1101 21.92 9.11 55.24
C ILE A 1101 23.22 8.42 55.64
N VAL A 1102 24.14 8.33 54.69
CA VAL A 1102 25.46 7.72 54.87
C VAL A 1102 26.53 8.74 54.48
N LEU A 1103 27.51 8.91 55.36
CA LEU A 1103 28.69 9.73 55.11
C LEU A 1103 29.92 8.84 54.92
N GLY A 1104 30.69 9.11 53.88
CA GLY A 1104 31.99 8.49 53.60
C GLY A 1104 31.99 7.14 52.88
N ALA A 1105 30.81 6.54 52.61
CA ALA A 1105 30.67 5.35 51.76
C ALA A 1105 29.18 5.14 51.38
N THR A 1106 28.87 4.03 50.70
CA THR A 1106 27.51 3.46 50.68
C THR A 1106 27.23 2.66 51.95
N GLU A 1107 25.96 2.26 52.14
CA GLU A 1107 25.47 1.40 53.24
C GLU A 1107 26.23 0.07 53.34
N THR A 1108 26.81 -0.41 52.22
CA THR A 1108 27.61 -1.66 52.16
C THR A 1108 29.11 -1.43 52.33
N GLY A 1109 29.56 -0.18 52.48
CA GLY A 1109 30.99 0.18 52.50
C GLY A 1109 31.63 0.34 51.11
N GLY A 1110 30.84 0.27 50.03
CA GLY A 1110 31.28 0.58 48.66
C GLY A 1110 31.41 2.09 48.41
N GLU A 1111 31.91 2.48 47.23
CA GLU A 1111 32.16 3.89 46.87
C GLU A 1111 32.94 4.67 47.96
N ALA A 1112 33.89 3.99 48.61
CA ALA A 1112 34.52 4.46 49.84
C ALA A 1112 35.30 5.76 49.64
N TYR A 1113 35.08 6.70 50.57
CA TYR A 1113 35.84 7.93 50.70
C TYR A 1113 37.05 7.71 51.61
N ASN A 1114 38.20 8.24 51.17
CA ASN A 1114 39.42 8.29 51.97
C ASN A 1114 39.79 9.75 52.19
N GLY A 1115 39.59 10.25 53.40
CA GLY A 1115 39.81 11.66 53.74
C GLY A 1115 39.10 12.07 55.02
N LEU A 1116 39.06 13.38 55.29
CA LEU A 1116 38.44 13.98 56.46
C LEU A 1116 37.10 14.64 56.08
N LEU A 1117 36.12 14.57 56.98
CA LEU A 1117 34.89 15.38 56.95
C LEU A 1117 34.72 16.13 58.27
N ASP A 1118 34.22 17.36 58.16
CA ASP A 1118 33.92 18.24 59.27
C ASP A 1118 32.62 19.03 58.99
N ASP A 1119 31.92 19.45 60.04
CA ASP A 1119 30.84 20.45 60.02
C ASP A 1119 29.77 20.22 58.93
N VAL A 1120 29.20 19.01 58.90
CA VAL A 1120 28.15 18.60 57.96
C VAL A 1120 26.78 19.11 58.44
N ARG A 1121 26.07 19.83 57.59
CA ARG A 1121 24.77 20.44 57.88
C ARG A 1121 23.74 20.10 56.81
N VAL A 1122 22.51 19.86 57.24
CA VAL A 1122 21.33 19.69 56.36
C VAL A 1122 20.33 20.78 56.71
N TYR A 1123 19.79 21.46 55.70
CA TYR A 1123 18.81 22.54 55.82
C TYR A 1123 17.52 22.21 55.08
N ASP A 1124 16.40 22.72 55.57
CA ASP A 1124 15.06 22.45 55.03
C ASP A 1124 14.64 23.32 53.84
N LEU A 1125 15.50 24.25 53.43
CA LEU A 1125 15.30 25.14 52.29
C LEU A 1125 16.59 25.30 51.47
N PRO A 1126 16.48 25.79 50.22
CA PRO A 1126 17.62 26.21 49.42
C PRO A 1126 18.40 27.33 50.13
N LEU A 1127 19.71 27.19 50.26
CA LEU A 1127 20.57 28.24 50.82
C LEU A 1127 20.84 29.33 49.78
N THR A 1128 20.76 30.57 50.23
CA THR A 1128 21.14 31.76 49.45
C THR A 1128 22.66 31.86 49.32
N GLN A 1129 23.14 32.61 48.32
CA GLN A 1129 24.56 32.86 48.10
C GLN A 1129 25.23 33.52 49.32
N ASP A 1130 24.51 34.38 50.05
CA ASP A 1130 25.04 35.05 51.25
C ASP A 1130 25.11 34.10 52.44
N GLU A 1131 24.09 33.24 52.65
CA GLU A 1131 24.16 32.18 53.66
C GLU A 1131 25.32 31.22 53.38
N VAL A 1132 25.53 30.83 52.12
CA VAL A 1132 26.67 29.99 51.71
C VAL A 1132 28.01 30.66 52.04
N ARG A 1133 28.16 31.96 51.77
CA ARG A 1133 29.38 32.72 52.13
C ARG A 1133 29.60 32.77 53.64
N GLN A 1134 28.54 33.02 54.41
CA GLN A 1134 28.62 33.01 55.87
C GLN A 1134 29.05 31.66 56.44
N LEU A 1135 28.62 30.55 55.83
CA LEU A 1135 29.06 29.20 56.22
C LEU A 1135 30.53 28.95 55.82
N ASN A 1136 30.95 29.42 54.65
CA ASN A 1136 32.34 29.31 54.18
C ASN A 1136 33.31 30.10 55.08
N ASP A 1137 32.92 31.29 55.53
CA ASP A 1137 33.76 32.15 56.39
C ASP A 1137 34.01 31.54 57.79
N GLN A 1138 33.28 30.48 58.15
CA GLN A 1138 33.48 29.75 59.40
C GLN A 1138 34.63 28.72 59.35
N GLN A 1139 35.59 28.85 58.42
CA GLN A 1139 36.71 27.94 58.11
C GLN A 1139 37.25 27.08 59.29
N PRO A 1140 37.59 25.80 59.04
CA PRO A 1140 38.40 25.01 59.97
C PRO A 1140 39.81 25.60 60.10
N PRO A 1141 40.39 25.67 61.31
CA PRO A 1141 41.73 26.21 61.51
C PRO A 1141 42.78 25.42 60.73
N THR A 1142 43.63 26.12 59.97
CA THR A 1142 44.82 25.55 59.34
C THR A 1142 45.94 25.46 60.37
N THR A 1143 46.24 24.28 60.90
CA THR A 1143 47.47 24.09 61.68
C THR A 1143 48.68 24.04 60.75
N THR A 1144 49.45 25.12 60.70
CA THR A 1144 50.88 25.07 60.35
C THR A 1144 51.63 24.74 61.63
N ASP A 1145 52.31 23.59 61.72
CA ASP A 1145 53.30 23.38 62.77
C ASP A 1145 54.61 22.83 62.23
N ASN A 1146 55.68 23.43 62.73
CA ASN A 1146 57.04 23.41 62.24
C ASN A 1146 57.72 22.07 62.55
N ALA A 1147 58.32 21.42 61.55
CA ALA A 1147 59.33 20.38 61.77
C ALA A 1147 60.73 21.00 61.77
N PRO A 1148 61.56 20.81 62.81
CA PRO A 1148 62.92 21.33 62.86
C PRO A 1148 63.83 20.56 61.91
N SER A 1149 64.77 21.29 61.32
CA SER A 1149 65.88 20.78 60.51
C SER A 1149 66.64 19.66 61.22
N VAL A 1150 66.68 18.47 60.62
CA VAL A 1150 67.73 17.48 60.87
C VAL A 1150 68.25 16.98 59.52
N SER A 1151 69.48 17.39 59.22
CA SER A 1151 70.34 16.88 58.16
C SER A 1151 70.66 15.41 58.36
N VAL A 1152 70.70 14.63 57.28
CA VAL A 1152 71.43 13.35 57.24
C VAL A 1152 72.19 13.28 55.91
N ASN A 1153 73.50 13.11 56.04
CA ASN A 1153 74.34 12.35 55.11
C ASN A 1153 73.93 10.88 55.16
#